data_AF-A0A8I0TBK6-F1
#
_entry.id   AF-A0A8I0TBK6-F1
#
_cell.length_a   1.000
_cell.length_b   1.000
_cell.length_c   1.000
_cell.angle_alpha   90.00
_cell.angle_beta   90.00
_cell.angle_gamma   90.00
#
_symmetry.space_group_name_H-M   'P 1'
#
loop_
_entity.id
_entity.type
_entity.pdbx_description
1 polymer ?
#
loop_
_entity_poly.entity_id
_entity_poly.type
_entity_poly.pdbx_seq_one_letter_code
_entity_poly.pdbx_strand_id
1 'polypeptide(L)'
;MSLPDLSTVKHHPAVQEIVDILCSKTQKLDRGFFQAEVAYFLGKMASMMRATIVTKDRGEIPVNIYALALATSGFGKGLSVAVIEQEFLKDFRDRFMEDTLPVIAEQNMWTIANKRAGYSGKDPQEEFDKLEKSYRSAGAFPFTFDSGTPPAVKQLRQKLLLAAAGSINLQIDEIGSNLIGATDVLNLFLELYDLGLVKQKLTKNTVENQREEELDGKTPTNMLLFGTPSALFGGGQVEDQFYQFLETGYARRCIFGYGHENQTASEMSATELYTLLTQPSHNATIQRWAHHFYNLADPAIFGWKMEMPDDVAIELLAYRLTCEKAAKQLPEHEEIKKSEMSHRYFKTLKLAGAFAFIDGSTEVEMTHLHSAMKLIEESGKSFQTILNREKAYEKLAKYIAGVNADLTHADLNQALPFYKQSQAARNEMMTLATAWGYKNHIIIKKSFVDNIELFRGEALKETDLGKMTVAYSDHWAYNYLDEQVPFEKLHILTQAPGMHWANHQFKNGHRAEENVIPGFNLVVIDVDGGISLAAVHELMRDYKFLTYTTKRHTPDEHRFRLILPTNYFLELDQAEYKEFMNGIMKWLPFDTDESANQRAKKWQSFEGGTYHYNLDGELLDVLDFIPKTSRNDQHKQHYQALESLDNLERWFAGRIATGNRNNQMIKYALCLVDAGWDLASVKERVHAFNKMLKDPISENEIDSTIMRTVAQKYQQAA
;
A
#
# COMPACT_ATOMS: atom_id res chain seq x y z
N MET A 1 -9.93 -24.84 22.71
CA MET A 1 -9.36 -23.81 23.59
C MET A 1 -9.27 -22.52 22.80
N SER A 2 -9.72 -21.40 23.37
CA SER A 2 -9.43 -20.08 22.82
C SER A 2 -8.02 -19.69 23.24
N LEU A 3 -7.20 -19.22 22.30
CA LEU A 3 -5.89 -18.64 22.62
C LEU A 3 -6.04 -17.49 23.62
N PRO A 4 -4.98 -17.18 24.40
CA PRO A 4 -4.99 -16.02 25.28
C PRO A 4 -5.23 -14.73 24.49
N ASP A 5 -5.90 -13.77 25.11
CA ASP A 5 -5.99 -12.42 24.57
C ASP A 5 -4.62 -11.74 24.67
N LEU A 6 -3.88 -11.76 23.56
CA LEU A 6 -2.55 -11.16 23.45
C LEU A 6 -2.55 -9.63 23.67
N SER A 7 -3.70 -8.95 23.74
CA SER A 7 -3.74 -7.54 24.15
C SER A 7 -3.38 -7.35 25.63
N THR A 8 -3.60 -8.39 26.45
CA THR A 8 -3.32 -8.38 27.90
C THR A 8 -1.94 -8.95 28.26
N VAL A 9 -1.30 -9.64 27.31
CA VAL A 9 0.03 -10.23 27.49
C VAL A 9 1.11 -9.15 27.42
N LYS A 10 1.96 -9.10 28.44
CA LYS A 10 3.14 -8.23 28.47
C LYS A 10 4.27 -8.83 27.65
N HIS A 11 5.09 -7.95 27.08
CA HIS A 11 6.38 -8.35 26.53
C HIS A 11 7.32 -8.82 27.64
N HIS A 12 8.30 -9.65 27.27
CA HIS A 12 9.37 -10.09 28.13
C HIS A 12 10.09 -8.87 28.72
N PRO A 13 10.44 -8.84 30.02
CA PRO A 13 11.08 -7.69 30.65
C PRO A 13 12.30 -7.18 29.88
N ALA A 14 13.19 -8.10 29.45
CA ALA A 14 14.35 -7.74 28.62
C ALA A 14 13.97 -7.03 27.32
N VAL A 15 12.91 -7.48 26.61
CA VAL A 15 12.47 -6.82 25.38
C VAL A 15 11.89 -5.45 25.70
N GLN A 16 10.99 -5.38 26.70
CA GLN A 16 10.29 -4.15 27.03
C GLN A 16 11.28 -3.03 27.42
N GLU A 17 12.16 -3.31 28.38
CA GLU A 17 13.04 -2.32 28.98
C GLU A 17 14.19 -1.91 28.04
N ILE A 18 14.75 -2.85 27.28
CA ILE A 18 15.79 -2.51 26.28
C ILE A 18 15.16 -1.66 25.17
N VAL A 19 13.97 -2.02 24.68
CA VAL A 19 13.26 -1.19 23.68
C VAL A 19 12.92 0.20 24.22
N ASP A 20 12.51 0.32 25.50
CA ASP A 20 12.27 1.63 26.12
C ASP A 20 13.52 2.54 26.09
N ILE A 21 14.70 1.96 26.35
CA ILE A 21 15.98 2.66 26.28
C ILE A 21 16.32 3.03 24.83
N LEU A 22 16.12 2.12 23.87
CA LEU A 22 16.37 2.39 22.46
C LEU A 22 15.46 3.50 21.93
N CYS A 23 14.17 3.47 22.24
CA CYS A 23 13.22 4.53 21.92
C CYS A 23 13.67 5.88 22.50
N SER A 24 14.14 5.88 23.75
CA SER A 24 14.61 7.09 24.42
C SER A 24 15.89 7.66 23.78
N LYS A 25 16.87 6.81 23.47
CA LYS A 25 18.15 7.25 22.86
C LYS A 25 18.01 7.66 21.40
N THR A 26 17.14 6.99 20.64
CA THR A 26 16.89 7.31 19.22
C THR A 26 15.84 8.38 19.01
N GLN A 27 15.07 8.73 20.06
CA GLN A 27 13.93 9.64 20.02
C GLN A 27 12.82 9.17 19.07
N LYS A 28 12.68 7.84 18.91
CA LYS A 28 11.65 7.21 18.09
C LYS A 28 10.76 6.35 18.97
N LEU A 29 9.47 6.68 19.00
CA LEU A 29 8.48 5.98 19.84
C LEU A 29 7.94 4.70 19.18
N ASP A 30 8.14 4.52 17.87
CA ASP A 30 7.79 3.28 17.20
C ASP A 30 8.74 2.15 17.64
N ARG A 31 8.13 1.08 18.15
CA ARG A 31 8.82 -0.04 18.79
C ARG A 31 9.08 -1.20 17.84
N GLY A 32 8.36 -1.28 16.72
CA GLY A 32 8.34 -2.47 15.86
C GLY A 32 9.71 -2.85 15.32
N PHE A 33 10.50 -1.85 14.90
CA PHE A 33 11.89 -2.03 14.48
C PHE A 33 12.76 -2.57 15.62
N PHE A 34 12.75 -1.90 16.78
CA PHE A 34 13.60 -2.24 17.93
C PHE A 34 13.24 -3.59 18.56
N GLN A 35 11.97 -3.99 18.56
CA GLN A 35 11.55 -5.30 19.06
C GLN A 35 12.15 -6.45 18.25
N ALA A 36 12.16 -6.34 16.92
CA ALA A 36 12.78 -7.33 16.05
C ALA A 36 14.30 -7.39 16.24
N GLU A 37 14.93 -6.23 16.43
CA GLU A 37 16.36 -6.10 16.72
C GLU A 37 16.75 -6.74 18.05
N VAL A 38 16.03 -6.42 19.14
CA VAL A 38 16.29 -7.01 20.46
C VAL A 38 16.06 -8.52 20.45
N ALA A 39 15.01 -9.01 19.79
CA ALA A 39 14.76 -10.44 19.63
C ALA A 39 15.95 -11.17 18.97
N TYR A 40 16.58 -10.56 17.97
CA TYR A 40 17.81 -11.09 17.35
C TYR A 40 18.96 -11.19 18.35
N PHE A 41 19.23 -10.15 19.14
CA PHE A 41 20.36 -10.15 20.07
C PHE A 41 20.17 -11.14 21.23
N LEU A 42 18.95 -11.29 21.74
CA LEU A 42 18.64 -12.31 22.76
C LEU A 42 18.82 -13.72 22.18
N GLY A 43 18.34 -13.96 20.96
CA GLY A 43 18.55 -15.23 20.25
C GLY A 43 20.03 -15.53 19.98
N LYS A 44 20.80 -14.49 19.62
CA LYS A 44 22.25 -14.58 19.42
C LYS A 44 22.95 -15.05 20.69
N MET A 45 22.70 -14.43 21.85
CA MET A 45 23.30 -14.87 23.11
C MET A 45 22.99 -16.33 23.44
N ALA A 46 21.72 -16.71 23.36
CA ALA A 46 21.28 -18.09 23.61
C ALA A 46 21.99 -19.09 22.68
N SER A 47 22.05 -18.77 21.39
CA SER A 47 22.68 -19.63 20.39
C SER A 47 24.20 -19.74 20.53
N MET A 48 24.88 -18.67 20.97
CA MET A 48 26.32 -18.66 21.26
C MET A 48 26.65 -19.65 22.36
N MET A 49 25.78 -19.75 23.37
CA MET A 49 25.87 -20.71 24.47
C MET A 49 25.30 -22.10 24.13
N ARG A 50 24.91 -22.34 22.87
CA ARG A 50 24.27 -23.58 22.40
C ARG A 50 23.01 -23.98 23.18
N ALA A 51 22.21 -22.98 23.55
CA ALA A 51 20.93 -23.23 24.17
C ALA A 51 20.01 -24.05 23.23
N THR A 52 19.36 -25.08 23.79
CA THR A 52 18.48 -25.99 23.06
C THR A 52 17.15 -26.15 23.79
N ILE A 53 16.07 -26.21 23.02
CA ILE A 53 14.73 -26.54 23.50
C ILE A 53 14.54 -28.03 23.29
N VAL A 54 14.22 -28.75 24.35
CA VAL A 54 13.97 -30.19 24.32
C VAL A 54 12.47 -30.41 24.25
N THR A 55 12.01 -30.96 23.13
CA THR A 55 10.60 -31.21 22.86
C THR A 55 10.35 -32.71 22.71
N LYS A 56 9.20 -33.18 23.21
CA LYS A 56 8.83 -34.61 23.09
C LYS A 56 8.52 -35.03 21.65
N ASP A 57 8.01 -34.11 20.82
CA ASP A 57 7.58 -34.41 19.44
C ASP A 57 8.68 -34.19 18.38
N ARG A 58 9.63 -33.27 18.61
CA ARG A 58 10.66 -32.88 17.61
C ARG A 58 12.10 -33.08 18.10
N GLY A 59 12.30 -33.50 19.34
CA GLY A 59 13.63 -33.63 19.95
C GLY A 59 14.26 -32.27 20.25
N GLU A 60 15.59 -32.20 20.11
CA GLU A 60 16.39 -31.01 20.44
C GLU A 60 16.40 -29.99 19.30
N ILE A 61 15.82 -28.82 19.55
CA ILE A 61 15.75 -27.69 18.63
C ILE A 61 16.73 -26.60 19.10
N PRO A 62 17.70 -26.18 18.27
CA PRO A 62 18.58 -25.08 18.64
C PRO A 62 17.81 -23.76 18.66
N VAL A 63 18.11 -22.92 19.65
CA VAL A 63 17.66 -21.53 19.68
C VAL A 63 18.48 -20.72 18.68
N ASN A 64 17.79 -20.02 17.78
CA ASN A 64 18.38 -19.05 16.85
C ASN A 64 17.29 -18.17 16.23
N ILE A 65 17.64 -16.95 15.83
CA ILE A 65 16.68 -15.94 15.37
C ILE A 65 17.15 -15.29 14.07
N TYR A 66 16.24 -15.26 13.09
CA TYR A 66 16.35 -14.44 11.89
C TYR A 66 15.38 -13.27 12.02
N ALA A 67 15.88 -12.05 11.79
CA ALA A 67 15.11 -10.82 11.88
C ALA A 67 15.35 -9.96 10.64
N LEU A 68 14.28 -9.32 10.17
CA LEU A 68 14.32 -8.30 9.12
C LEU A 68 13.61 -7.05 9.61
N ALA A 69 14.35 -5.96 9.78
CA ALA A 69 13.84 -4.72 10.35
C ALA A 69 14.02 -3.56 9.37
N LEU A 70 12.92 -2.92 8.94
CA LEU A 70 12.98 -1.80 8.02
C LEU A 70 12.47 -0.53 8.68
N ALA A 71 13.17 0.58 8.48
CA ALA A 71 12.72 1.89 8.94
C ALA A 71 13.22 3.00 8.02
N THR A 72 12.56 4.16 8.04
CA THR A 72 12.94 5.32 7.22
C THR A 72 14.38 5.77 7.48
N SER A 73 14.93 6.57 6.56
CA SER A 73 16.25 7.18 6.78
C SER A 73 16.19 8.10 8.01
N GLY A 74 17.24 8.14 8.82
CA GLY A 74 17.24 8.93 10.06
C GLY A 74 16.44 8.34 11.24
N PHE A 75 15.97 7.10 11.14
CA PHE A 75 15.30 6.40 12.26
C PHE A 75 16.26 6.02 13.41
N GLY A 76 17.57 6.08 13.20
CA GLY A 76 18.56 5.66 14.22
C GLY A 76 18.91 4.17 14.18
N LYS A 77 18.74 3.51 13.02
CA LYS A 77 19.01 2.07 12.81
C LYS A 77 20.40 1.62 13.26
N GLY A 78 21.45 2.28 12.77
CA GLY A 78 22.83 1.95 13.18
C GLY A 78 23.14 2.35 14.63
N LEU A 79 22.48 3.40 15.14
CA LEU A 79 22.63 3.83 16.53
C LEU A 79 22.03 2.80 17.49
N SER A 80 20.85 2.25 17.22
CA SER A 80 20.25 1.23 18.09
C SER A 80 21.11 -0.03 18.17
N VAL A 81 21.63 -0.48 17.03
CA VAL A 81 22.55 -1.63 16.96
C VAL A 81 23.80 -1.36 17.79
N ALA A 82 24.41 -0.18 17.62
CA ALA A 82 25.59 0.21 18.38
C ALA A 82 25.31 0.27 19.89
N VAL A 83 24.14 0.77 20.31
CA VAL A 83 23.74 0.80 21.72
C VAL A 83 23.65 -0.61 22.29
N ILE A 84 22.98 -1.55 21.61
CA ILE A 84 22.88 -2.93 22.10
C ILE A 84 24.27 -3.58 22.18
N GLU A 85 25.08 -3.44 21.14
CA GLU A 85 26.40 -4.08 21.08
C GLU A 85 27.38 -3.53 22.12
N GLN A 86 27.39 -2.21 22.34
CA GLN A 86 28.38 -1.55 23.19
C GLN A 86 27.95 -1.44 24.65
N GLU A 87 26.65 -1.25 24.92
CA GLU A 87 26.16 -0.97 26.27
C GLU A 87 25.57 -2.21 26.96
N PHE A 88 25.03 -3.17 26.20
CA PHE A 88 24.41 -4.38 26.77
C PHE A 88 25.23 -5.65 26.53
N LEU A 89 25.73 -5.86 25.30
CA LEU A 89 26.31 -7.14 24.88
C LEU A 89 27.83 -7.22 25.04
N LYS A 90 28.51 -6.09 25.22
CA LYS A 90 29.98 -6.02 25.24
C LYS A 90 30.60 -6.98 26.25
N ASP A 91 30.14 -6.95 27.50
CA ASP A 91 30.71 -7.78 28.56
C ASP A 91 30.41 -9.28 28.36
N PHE A 92 29.22 -9.62 27.83
CA PHE A 92 28.91 -11.00 27.38
C PHE A 92 29.91 -11.44 26.30
N ARG A 93 30.14 -10.60 25.29
CA ARG A 93 31.04 -10.90 24.18
C ARG A 93 32.45 -11.11 24.69
N ASP A 94 32.97 -10.20 25.50
CA ASP A 94 34.36 -10.23 25.98
C ASP A 94 34.58 -11.52 26.80
N ARG A 95 33.68 -11.81 27.75
CA ARG A 95 33.73 -13.07 28.51
C ARG A 95 33.64 -14.29 27.61
N PHE A 96 32.69 -14.33 26.68
CA PHE A 96 32.52 -15.47 25.80
C PHE A 96 33.78 -15.74 24.95
N MET A 97 34.36 -14.68 24.39
CA MET A 97 35.50 -14.78 23.47
C MET A 97 36.80 -15.11 24.19
N GLU A 98 37.01 -14.58 25.40
CA GLU A 98 38.27 -14.68 26.13
C GLU A 98 38.32 -15.85 27.12
N ASP A 99 37.17 -16.32 27.61
CA ASP A 99 37.06 -17.39 28.62
C ASP A 99 36.30 -18.61 28.05
N THR A 100 35.03 -18.43 27.72
CA THR A 100 34.12 -19.55 27.43
C THR A 100 34.44 -20.33 26.18
N LEU A 101 34.64 -19.64 25.05
CA LEU A 101 34.97 -20.30 23.79
C LEU A 101 36.29 -21.06 23.88
N PRO A 102 37.40 -20.50 24.40
CA PRO A 102 38.65 -21.25 24.60
C PRO A 102 38.46 -22.50 25.47
N VAL A 103 37.83 -22.36 26.65
CA VAL A 103 37.66 -23.46 27.61
C VAL A 103 36.84 -24.60 27.01
N ILE A 104 35.68 -24.30 26.42
CA ILE A 104 34.80 -25.31 25.85
C ILE A 104 35.42 -25.94 24.60
N ALA A 105 36.12 -25.15 23.78
CA ALA A 105 36.77 -25.67 22.58
C ALA A 105 37.87 -26.67 22.91
N GLU A 106 38.72 -26.38 23.89
CA GLU A 106 39.76 -27.31 24.34
C GLU A 106 39.14 -28.62 24.87
N GLN A 107 38.13 -28.53 25.74
CA GLN A 107 37.42 -29.70 26.28
C GLN A 107 36.79 -30.58 25.19
N ASN A 108 36.15 -29.95 24.21
CA ASN A 108 35.52 -30.70 23.11
C ASN A 108 36.55 -31.31 22.16
N MET A 109 37.64 -30.61 21.84
CA MET A 109 38.74 -31.17 21.05
C MET A 109 39.38 -32.37 21.74
N TRP A 110 39.57 -32.33 23.06
CA TRP A 110 40.01 -33.50 23.84
C TRP A 110 39.01 -34.65 23.78
N THR A 111 37.71 -34.36 23.86
CA THR A 111 36.65 -35.37 23.73
C THR A 111 36.71 -36.06 22.36
N ILE A 112 36.87 -35.28 21.29
CA ILE A 112 37.00 -35.82 19.92
C ILE A 112 38.31 -36.60 19.77
N ALA A 113 39.43 -36.09 20.27
CA ALA A 113 40.75 -36.73 20.21
C ALA A 113 40.73 -38.11 20.87
N ASN A 114 40.22 -38.19 22.11
CA ASN A 114 40.08 -39.45 22.84
C ASN A 114 39.20 -40.47 22.09
N LYS A 115 38.10 -40.01 21.51
CA LYS A 115 37.22 -40.86 20.69
C LYS A 115 37.96 -41.39 19.45
N ARG A 116 38.69 -40.53 18.73
CA ARG A 116 39.45 -40.92 17.52
C ARG A 116 40.63 -41.83 17.84
N ALA A 117 41.34 -41.58 18.92
CA ALA A 117 42.42 -42.43 19.42
C ALA A 117 41.91 -43.84 19.76
N GLY A 118 40.76 -43.94 20.41
CA GLY A 118 40.11 -45.22 20.72
C GLY A 118 39.81 -46.09 19.49
N TYR A 119 39.45 -45.49 18.34
CA TYR A 119 39.22 -46.23 17.10
C TYR A 119 40.50 -46.52 16.30
N SER A 120 41.44 -45.58 16.29
CA SER A 120 42.63 -45.65 15.43
C SER A 120 43.85 -46.29 16.08
N GLY A 121 43.83 -46.49 17.41
CA GLY A 121 44.95 -47.00 18.19
C GLY A 121 46.14 -46.03 18.30
N LYS A 122 45.94 -44.76 17.92
CA LYS A 122 46.94 -43.69 18.01
C LYS A 122 46.94 -43.04 19.38
N ASP A 123 47.99 -42.29 19.67
CA ASP A 123 48.09 -41.47 20.89
C ASP A 123 47.03 -40.34 20.89
N PRO A 124 46.20 -40.22 21.94
CA PRO A 124 45.28 -39.09 22.09
C PRO A 124 45.93 -37.72 21.93
N GLN A 125 47.18 -37.53 22.36
CA GLN A 125 47.87 -36.25 22.21
C GLN A 125 48.11 -35.91 20.72
N GLU A 126 48.54 -36.88 19.92
CA GLU A 126 48.74 -36.67 18.48
C GLU A 126 47.43 -36.31 17.75
N GLU A 127 46.29 -36.88 18.16
CA GLU A 127 44.99 -36.55 17.60
C GLU A 127 44.52 -35.16 18.06
N PHE A 128 44.77 -34.79 19.32
CA PHE A 128 44.49 -33.44 19.83
C PHE A 128 45.28 -32.37 19.07
N ASP A 129 46.59 -32.55 18.90
CA ASP A 129 47.45 -31.59 18.20
C ASP A 129 47.00 -31.36 16.74
N LYS A 130 46.48 -32.39 16.07
CA LYS A 130 45.90 -32.28 14.72
C LYS A 130 44.62 -31.45 14.72
N LEU A 131 43.72 -31.72 15.67
CA LEU A 131 42.46 -30.97 15.81
C LEU A 131 42.72 -29.51 16.15
N GLU A 132 43.65 -29.24 17.08
CA GLU A 132 44.03 -27.88 17.46
C GLU A 132 44.62 -27.11 16.26
N LYS A 133 45.50 -27.77 15.48
CA LYS A 133 46.04 -27.18 14.26
C LYS A 133 44.93 -26.83 13.25
N SER A 134 43.96 -27.74 13.02
CA SER A 134 42.80 -27.48 12.15
C SER A 134 41.96 -26.32 12.68
N TYR A 135 41.64 -26.32 13.99
CA TYR A 135 40.88 -25.26 14.66
C TYR A 135 41.52 -23.89 14.50
N ARG A 136 42.84 -23.78 14.66
CA ARG A 136 43.59 -22.53 14.47
C ARG A 136 43.65 -22.13 12.99
N SER A 137 43.83 -23.08 12.08
CA SER A 137 43.92 -22.82 10.64
C SER A 137 42.60 -22.35 10.00
N ALA A 138 41.45 -22.65 10.63
CA ALA A 138 40.14 -22.15 10.22
C ALA A 138 39.93 -20.64 10.43
N GLY A 139 40.92 -19.93 10.99
CA GLY A 139 40.87 -18.48 11.24
C GLY A 139 40.32 -18.10 12.62
N ALA A 140 40.42 -16.82 12.97
CA ALA A 140 39.80 -16.28 14.18
C ALA A 140 38.27 -16.32 14.06
N PHE A 141 37.56 -16.55 15.17
CA PHE A 141 36.10 -16.55 15.18
C PHE A 141 35.56 -15.11 15.17
N PRO A 142 34.84 -14.66 14.11
CA PRO A 142 34.16 -13.38 14.13
C PRO A 142 32.87 -13.49 14.95
N PHE A 143 32.74 -12.68 15.99
CA PHE A 143 31.52 -12.65 16.82
C PHE A 143 30.26 -12.26 16.00
N THR A 144 30.45 -11.36 15.02
CA THR A 144 29.48 -10.94 13.99
C THR A 144 30.24 -10.60 12.70
N PHE A 145 29.62 -10.82 11.55
CA PHE A 145 30.11 -10.36 10.24
C PHE A 145 28.97 -9.81 9.37
N ASP A 146 29.29 -8.97 8.39
CA ASP A 146 28.33 -8.26 7.53
C ASP A 146 28.21 -8.84 6.12
N SER A 147 29.18 -9.66 5.72
CA SER A 147 29.30 -10.21 4.37
C SER A 147 30.19 -11.45 4.38
N GLY A 148 30.03 -12.31 3.38
CA GLY A 148 30.81 -13.54 3.30
C GLY A 148 30.50 -14.36 2.07
N THR A 149 31.10 -15.55 1.99
CA THR A 149 30.84 -16.52 0.92
C THR A 149 30.40 -17.86 1.52
N PRO A 150 29.63 -18.70 0.81
CA PRO A 150 29.24 -20.01 1.32
C PRO A 150 30.41 -20.90 1.79
N PRO A 151 31.58 -20.94 1.12
CA PRO A 151 32.75 -21.66 1.62
C PRO A 151 33.27 -21.13 2.96
N ALA A 152 33.32 -19.80 3.15
CA ALA A 152 33.76 -19.19 4.41
C ALA A 152 32.81 -19.53 5.56
N VAL A 153 31.49 -19.51 5.32
CA VAL A 153 30.48 -19.92 6.32
C VAL A 153 30.63 -21.41 6.68
N LYS A 154 30.92 -22.27 5.71
CA LYS A 154 31.17 -23.71 5.97
C LYS A 154 32.48 -23.96 6.73
N GLN A 155 33.53 -23.18 6.46
CA GLN A 155 34.76 -23.21 7.23
C GLN A 155 34.54 -22.74 8.67
N LEU A 156 33.78 -21.66 8.86
CA LEU A 156 33.40 -21.17 10.18
C LEU A 156 32.57 -22.21 10.95
N ARG A 157 31.61 -22.87 10.28
CA ARG A 157 30.85 -23.98 10.86
C ARG A 157 31.78 -25.09 11.38
N GLN A 158 32.76 -25.49 10.59
CA GLN A 158 33.72 -26.53 10.98
C GLN A 158 34.51 -26.13 12.25
N LYS A 159 34.97 -24.87 12.31
CA LYS A 159 35.59 -24.32 13.52
C LYS A 159 34.68 -24.42 14.74
N LEU A 160 33.40 -24.06 14.59
CA LEU A 160 32.41 -24.09 15.68
C LEU A 160 31.99 -25.51 16.08
N LEU A 161 32.11 -26.49 15.19
CA LEU A 161 31.92 -27.90 15.54
C LEU A 161 33.10 -28.47 16.32
N LEU A 162 34.33 -28.09 15.97
CA LEU A 162 35.51 -28.39 16.79
C LEU A 162 35.40 -27.74 18.16
N ALA A 163 34.89 -26.50 18.23
CA ALA A 163 34.70 -25.80 19.49
C ALA A 163 33.51 -26.33 20.32
N ALA A 164 32.51 -26.94 19.69
CA ALA A 164 31.16 -27.17 20.23
C ALA A 164 30.40 -25.95 20.76
N ALA A 165 31.03 -24.77 20.90
CA ALA A 165 30.42 -23.50 21.30
C ALA A 165 30.26 -22.51 20.13
N GLY A 166 29.52 -21.43 20.36
CA GLY A 166 29.33 -20.32 19.42
C GLY A 166 28.30 -20.56 18.32
N SER A 167 27.94 -19.49 17.62
CA SER A 167 26.98 -19.48 16.51
C SER A 167 27.51 -18.66 15.34
N ILE A 168 26.90 -18.81 14.16
CA ILE A 168 27.22 -17.99 12.98
C ILE A 168 26.27 -16.79 12.96
N ASN A 169 26.81 -15.58 13.11
CA ASN A 169 25.99 -14.37 13.27
C ASN A 169 26.21 -13.39 12.12
N LEU A 170 25.24 -13.34 11.20
CA LEU A 170 25.23 -12.42 10.07
C LEU A 170 24.42 -11.16 10.43
N GLN A 171 24.96 -9.99 10.13
CA GLN A 171 24.30 -8.71 10.36
C GLN A 171 24.55 -7.77 9.17
N ILE A 172 23.53 -7.55 8.35
CA ILE A 172 23.62 -6.74 7.14
C ILE A 172 22.86 -5.43 7.35
N ASP A 173 23.60 -4.32 7.38
CA ASP A 173 23.05 -2.95 7.29
C ASP A 173 22.71 -2.61 5.83
N GLU A 174 21.81 -1.65 5.64
CA GLU A 174 21.28 -1.18 4.37
C GLU A 174 20.98 -2.35 3.40
N ILE A 175 20.17 -3.30 3.87
CA ILE A 175 19.84 -4.51 3.12
C ILE A 175 19.33 -4.23 1.71
N GLY A 176 18.65 -3.10 1.46
CA GLY A 176 18.26 -2.69 0.10
C GLY A 176 19.43 -2.58 -0.88
N SER A 177 20.57 -2.07 -0.41
CA SER A 177 21.79 -1.93 -1.21
C SER A 177 22.59 -3.23 -1.27
N ASN A 178 22.54 -4.03 -0.21
CA ASN A 178 23.42 -5.20 -0.02
C ASN A 178 22.76 -6.54 -0.38
N LEU A 179 21.46 -6.58 -0.63
CA LEU A 179 20.69 -7.82 -0.86
C LEU A 179 21.27 -8.66 -2.00
N ILE A 180 21.56 -8.03 -3.14
CA ILE A 180 22.06 -8.73 -4.33
C ILE A 180 23.42 -9.38 -4.04
N GLY A 181 24.35 -8.64 -3.41
CA GLY A 181 25.66 -9.17 -3.03
C GLY A 181 25.60 -10.29 -2.00
N ALA A 182 24.56 -10.32 -1.16
CA ALA A 182 24.39 -11.32 -0.11
C ALA A 182 23.65 -12.60 -0.57
N THR A 183 23.17 -12.67 -1.81
CA THR A 183 22.26 -13.71 -2.30
C THR A 183 22.72 -15.14 -1.97
N ASP A 184 23.98 -15.47 -2.25
CA ASP A 184 24.51 -16.83 -2.04
C ASP A 184 24.59 -17.22 -0.57
N VAL A 185 24.95 -16.28 0.30
CA VAL A 185 24.99 -16.51 1.76
C VAL A 185 23.57 -16.64 2.30
N LEU A 186 22.64 -15.81 1.83
CA LEU A 186 21.24 -15.89 2.22
C LEU A 186 20.61 -17.23 1.79
N ASN A 187 20.95 -17.76 0.63
CA ASN A 187 20.51 -19.10 0.22
C ASN A 187 21.02 -20.18 1.19
N LEU A 188 22.31 -20.13 1.57
CA LEU A 188 22.89 -21.04 2.55
C LEU A 188 22.21 -20.94 3.93
N PHE A 189 21.88 -19.72 4.37
CA PHE A 189 21.22 -19.47 5.65
C PHE A 189 19.81 -20.08 5.73
N LEU A 190 19.10 -20.23 4.61
CA LEU A 190 17.80 -20.92 4.60
C LEU A 190 17.92 -22.40 4.99
N GLU A 191 18.99 -23.08 4.57
CA GLU A 191 19.25 -24.49 4.94
C GLU A 191 19.62 -24.60 6.43
N LEU A 192 20.39 -23.64 6.93
CA LEU A 192 20.91 -23.66 8.30
C LEU A 192 19.86 -23.34 9.38
N TYR A 193 18.79 -22.63 9.05
CA TYR A 193 17.89 -22.08 10.08
C TYR A 193 17.23 -23.12 10.99
N ASP A 194 16.73 -24.24 10.44
CA ASP A 194 15.85 -25.15 11.17
C ASP A 194 16.63 -25.88 12.27
N LEU A 195 17.72 -26.57 11.89
CA LEU A 195 18.54 -27.40 12.78
C LEU A 195 20.02 -27.03 12.79
N GLY A 196 20.49 -26.03 12.04
CA GLY A 196 21.92 -25.72 11.94
C GLY A 196 22.71 -26.73 11.11
N LEU A 197 22.05 -27.40 10.17
CA LEU A 197 22.63 -28.46 9.34
C LEU A 197 22.81 -27.97 7.91
N VAL A 198 23.94 -28.33 7.29
CA VAL A 198 24.17 -28.13 5.86
C VAL A 198 25.10 -29.21 5.34
N LYS A 199 24.94 -29.59 4.08
CA LYS A 199 25.82 -30.55 3.40
C LYS A 199 27.07 -29.86 2.86
N GLN A 200 28.21 -30.53 2.98
CA GLN A 200 29.45 -30.05 2.36
C GLN A 200 29.37 -30.15 0.83
N LYS A 201 29.95 -29.15 0.14
CA LYS A 201 30.08 -29.22 -1.31
C LYS A 201 31.29 -30.09 -1.64
N LEU A 202 31.11 -31.09 -2.51
CA LEU A 202 32.21 -31.95 -2.91
C LEU A 202 33.20 -31.17 -3.79
N THR A 203 34.40 -30.92 -3.27
CA THR A 203 35.50 -30.28 -3.99
C THR A 203 36.62 -31.29 -4.28
N LYS A 204 37.42 -31.02 -5.31
CA LYS A 204 38.61 -31.83 -5.62
C LYS A 204 39.63 -31.68 -4.50
N ASN A 205 40.06 -32.81 -3.94
CA ASN A 205 41.10 -32.86 -2.91
C ASN A 205 42.47 -32.61 -3.57
N THR A 206 43.14 -31.53 -3.21
CA THR A 206 44.50 -31.20 -3.70
C THR A 206 45.43 -30.88 -2.52
N VAL A 207 46.73 -30.75 -2.78
CA VAL A 207 47.71 -30.34 -1.74
C VAL A 207 47.37 -28.95 -1.20
N GLU A 208 46.86 -28.06 -2.07
CA GLU A 208 46.45 -26.70 -1.72
C GLU A 208 45.02 -26.63 -1.12
N ASN A 209 44.17 -27.62 -1.40
CA ASN A 209 42.79 -27.73 -0.89
C ASN A 209 42.54 -29.15 -0.36
N GLN A 210 43.05 -29.42 0.84
CA GLN A 210 42.74 -30.66 1.53
C GLN A 210 41.35 -30.58 2.17
N ARG A 211 40.51 -31.57 1.90
CA ARG A 211 39.24 -31.74 2.58
C ARG A 211 39.50 -32.21 4.00
N GLU A 212 38.96 -31.47 4.96
CA GLU A 212 38.94 -31.92 6.34
C GLU A 212 37.98 -33.08 6.52
N GLU A 213 38.18 -33.83 7.60
CA GLU A 213 37.26 -34.85 8.04
C GLU A 213 35.93 -34.22 8.44
N GLU A 214 34.84 -34.82 7.99
CA GLU A 214 33.50 -34.30 8.25
C GLU A 214 33.15 -34.45 9.74
N LEU A 215 32.76 -33.34 10.36
CA LEU A 215 32.20 -33.33 11.71
C LEU A 215 30.69 -33.27 11.62
N ASP A 216 30.04 -34.27 12.21
CA ASP A 216 28.59 -34.25 12.40
C ASP A 216 28.23 -33.31 13.55
N GLY A 217 27.10 -32.63 13.41
CA GLY A 217 26.61 -31.72 14.42
C GLY A 217 25.88 -30.51 13.86
N LYS A 218 25.14 -29.86 14.76
CA LYS A 218 24.36 -28.65 14.48
C LYS A 218 25.22 -27.42 14.72
N THR A 219 25.04 -26.36 13.95
CA THR A 219 25.62 -25.03 14.24
C THR A 219 24.53 -23.98 14.07
N PRO A 220 24.03 -23.39 15.16
CA PRO A 220 22.97 -22.40 15.07
C PRO A 220 23.46 -21.15 14.35
N THR A 221 22.55 -20.50 13.64
CA THR A 221 22.82 -19.30 12.85
C THR A 221 21.81 -18.22 13.17
N ASN A 222 22.26 -16.98 13.32
CA ASN A 222 21.40 -15.82 13.50
C ASN A 222 21.63 -14.84 12.36
N MET A 223 20.58 -14.11 12.01
CA MET A 223 20.63 -13.14 10.93
C MET A 223 19.83 -11.90 11.30
N LEU A 224 20.44 -10.73 11.21
CA LEU A 224 19.76 -9.44 11.26
C LEU A 224 19.96 -8.73 9.94
N LEU A 225 18.86 -8.51 9.22
CA LEU A 225 18.85 -7.71 7.99
C LEU A 225 18.11 -6.42 8.29
N PHE A 226 18.76 -5.28 8.15
CA PHE A 226 18.11 -4.01 8.41
C PHE A 226 18.47 -2.96 7.37
N GLY A 227 17.61 -1.96 7.21
CA GLY A 227 17.80 -0.94 6.20
C GLY A 227 16.55 -0.12 5.92
N THR A 228 16.57 0.57 4.78
CA THR A 228 15.51 1.50 4.41
C THR A 228 14.51 0.87 3.42
N PRO A 229 13.17 0.97 3.64
CA PRO A 229 12.17 0.46 2.71
C PRO A 229 12.32 1.00 1.28
N SER A 230 12.69 2.27 1.11
CA SER A 230 12.83 2.90 -0.20
C SER A 230 13.92 2.26 -1.07
N ALA A 231 14.98 1.73 -0.45
CA ALA A 231 16.07 1.06 -1.15
C ALA A 231 15.67 -0.35 -1.63
N LEU A 232 14.80 -1.03 -0.88
CA LEU A 232 14.25 -2.33 -1.29
C LEU A 232 13.11 -2.19 -2.31
N PHE A 233 12.32 -1.12 -2.22
CA PHE A 233 11.02 -1.00 -2.88
C PHE A 233 10.98 0.05 -4.01
N GLY A 234 11.99 -0.03 -4.90
CA GLY A 234 12.18 0.85 -6.05
C GLY A 234 11.58 0.36 -7.38
N GLY A 235 10.88 -0.78 -7.41
CA GLY A 235 10.27 -1.36 -8.61
C GLY A 235 11.28 -1.99 -9.60
N GLY A 236 12.41 -2.48 -9.10
CA GLY A 236 13.48 -3.08 -9.91
C GLY A 236 14.01 -4.41 -9.34
N GLN A 237 15.16 -4.88 -9.83
CA GLN A 237 15.69 -6.21 -9.52
C GLN A 237 15.84 -6.52 -8.02
N VAL A 238 16.25 -5.53 -7.20
CA VAL A 238 16.36 -5.68 -5.74
C VAL A 238 15.01 -6.07 -5.12
N GLU A 239 13.95 -5.43 -5.59
CA GLU A 239 12.59 -5.67 -5.12
C GLU A 239 12.12 -7.09 -5.47
N ASP A 240 12.31 -7.48 -6.74
CA ASP A 240 11.95 -8.83 -7.22
C ASP A 240 12.69 -9.91 -6.43
N GLN A 241 14.01 -9.71 -6.22
CA GLN A 241 14.84 -10.63 -5.44
C GLN A 241 14.37 -10.73 -3.98
N PHE A 242 13.94 -9.61 -3.39
CA PHE A 242 13.41 -9.58 -2.03
C PHE A 242 12.14 -10.43 -1.89
N TYR A 243 11.16 -10.30 -2.79
CA TYR A 243 9.95 -11.14 -2.76
C TYR A 243 10.26 -12.61 -3.00
N GLN A 244 11.18 -12.91 -3.93
CA GLN A 244 11.62 -14.28 -4.16
C GLN A 244 12.19 -14.89 -2.87
N PHE A 245 12.97 -14.13 -2.10
CA PHE A 245 13.48 -14.59 -0.81
C PHE A 245 12.38 -14.82 0.23
N LEU A 246 11.40 -13.93 0.30
CA LEU A 246 10.24 -14.12 1.18
C LEU A 246 9.50 -15.41 0.84
N GLU A 247 9.21 -15.63 -0.45
CA GLU A 247 8.52 -16.81 -0.98
C GLU A 247 9.32 -18.11 -0.72
N THR A 248 10.61 -18.11 -1.02
CA THR A 248 11.50 -19.28 -0.89
C THR A 248 11.64 -19.74 0.57
N GLY A 249 11.50 -18.81 1.53
CA GLY A 249 11.39 -19.22 2.92
C GLY A 249 11.68 -18.18 3.99
N TYR A 250 12.04 -16.95 3.64
CA TYR A 250 12.28 -15.92 4.66
C TYR A 250 10.98 -15.40 5.30
N ALA A 251 9.84 -15.43 4.60
CA ALA A 251 8.54 -15.09 5.19
C ALA A 251 8.23 -15.95 6.42
N ARG A 252 8.46 -17.27 6.31
CA ARG A 252 8.20 -18.22 7.42
C ARG A 252 9.25 -18.20 8.54
N ARG A 253 10.45 -17.64 8.31
CA ARG A 253 11.60 -17.72 9.25
C ARG A 253 11.94 -16.41 9.94
N CYS A 254 11.70 -15.27 9.30
CA CYS A 254 12.04 -13.97 9.85
C CYS A 254 10.98 -13.47 10.84
N ILE A 255 11.47 -12.82 11.89
CA ILE A 255 10.74 -11.82 12.66
C ILE A 255 10.84 -10.50 11.90
N PHE A 256 9.73 -9.84 11.65
CA PHE A 256 9.68 -8.60 10.89
C PHE A 256 9.48 -7.41 11.82
N GLY A 257 10.30 -6.38 11.65
CA GLY A 257 10.15 -5.08 12.28
C GLY A 257 9.90 -4.00 11.23
N TYR A 258 8.98 -3.09 11.50
CA TYR A 258 8.80 -1.89 10.69
C TYR A 258 8.78 -0.66 11.61
N GLY A 259 9.58 0.36 11.29
CA GLY A 259 9.58 1.64 11.98
C GLY A 259 8.89 2.70 11.13
N HIS A 260 7.71 3.15 11.56
CA HIS A 260 6.97 4.23 10.94
C HIS A 260 7.57 5.59 11.29
N GLU A 261 7.45 6.52 10.35
CA GLU A 261 7.76 7.92 10.54
C GLU A 261 6.54 8.64 11.14
N ASN A 262 6.08 8.21 12.32
CA ASN A 262 4.97 8.88 13.01
C ASN A 262 5.47 9.56 14.29
N GLN A 263 5.14 10.86 14.37
CA GLN A 263 5.42 11.82 15.43
C GLN A 263 6.82 11.64 16.05
N THR A 264 7.79 12.37 15.48
CA THR A 264 8.95 12.80 16.25
C THR A 264 8.51 13.26 17.64
N ALA A 265 9.40 13.16 18.62
CA ALA A 265 9.33 13.96 19.83
C ALA A 265 9.41 15.48 19.55
N SER A 266 8.86 15.97 18.43
CA SER A 266 8.77 17.37 18.01
C SER A 266 7.86 18.20 18.92
N GLU A 267 7.20 17.56 19.88
CA GLU A 267 6.43 18.22 20.95
C GLU A 267 7.21 18.32 22.27
N MET A 268 8.39 17.68 22.40
CA MET A 268 9.20 17.76 23.63
C MET A 268 10.13 18.97 23.61
N SER A 269 10.17 19.71 24.71
CA SER A 269 11.16 20.77 24.93
C SER A 269 12.58 20.20 25.07
N ALA A 270 13.61 21.01 24.80
CA ALA A 270 15.00 20.62 24.98
C ALA A 270 15.31 20.16 26.42
N THR A 271 14.62 20.72 27.42
CA THR A 271 14.75 20.33 28.83
C THR A 271 14.15 18.94 29.09
N GLU A 272 12.97 18.65 28.56
CA GLU A 272 12.35 17.33 28.68
C GLU A 272 13.18 16.27 27.96
N LEU A 273 13.71 16.61 26.78
CA LEU A 273 14.59 15.72 26.02
C LEU A 273 15.90 15.44 26.76
N TYR A 274 16.56 16.48 27.30
CA TYR A 274 17.77 16.31 28.10
C TYR A 274 17.49 15.47 29.35
N THR A 275 16.37 15.70 30.03
CA THR A 275 15.95 14.90 31.19
C THR A 275 15.73 13.44 30.82
N LEU A 276 15.06 13.16 29.69
CA LEU A 276 14.85 11.80 29.18
C LEU A 276 16.18 11.10 28.86
N LEU A 277 17.09 11.79 28.17
CA LEU A 277 18.39 11.25 27.78
C LEU A 277 19.34 11.04 28.97
N THR A 278 19.17 11.80 30.05
CA THR A 278 20.01 11.74 31.26
C THR A 278 19.35 11.02 32.43
N GLN A 279 18.21 10.35 32.23
CA GLN A 279 17.54 9.62 33.32
C GLN A 279 18.49 8.60 33.97
N PRO A 280 18.78 8.73 35.28
CA PRO A 280 19.67 7.79 35.98
C PRO A 280 19.17 6.34 35.97
N SER A 281 17.85 6.16 35.87
CA SER A 281 17.20 4.84 35.73
C SER A 281 17.63 4.10 34.47
N HIS A 282 17.89 4.79 33.35
CA HIS A 282 18.38 4.13 32.13
C HIS A 282 19.74 3.47 32.36
N ASN A 283 20.68 4.20 32.97
CA ASN A 283 22.02 3.66 33.26
C ASN A 283 21.95 2.46 34.21
N ALA A 284 21.07 2.50 35.23
CA ALA A 284 20.88 1.37 36.14
C ALA A 284 20.31 0.13 35.42
N THR A 285 19.33 0.31 34.54
CA THR A 285 18.75 -0.78 33.75
C THR A 285 19.75 -1.36 32.75
N ILE A 286 20.53 -0.51 32.07
CA ILE A 286 21.63 -0.93 31.18
C ILE A 286 22.62 -1.79 31.95
N GLN A 287 23.14 -1.29 33.08
CA GLN A 287 24.11 -2.01 33.89
C GLN A 287 23.57 -3.34 34.43
N ARG A 288 22.29 -3.38 34.84
CA ARG A 288 21.65 -4.61 35.30
C ARG A 288 21.61 -5.67 34.20
N TRP A 289 21.16 -5.30 32.99
CA TRP A 289 21.10 -6.24 31.87
C TRP A 289 22.48 -6.62 31.36
N ALA A 290 23.42 -5.68 31.26
CA ALA A 290 24.80 -5.97 30.88
C ALA A 290 25.47 -6.96 31.84
N HIS A 291 25.32 -6.75 33.15
CA HIS A 291 25.83 -7.67 34.16
C HIS A 291 25.15 -9.05 34.09
N HIS A 292 23.82 -9.06 33.90
CA HIS A 292 23.08 -10.31 33.72
C HIS A 292 23.57 -11.09 32.49
N PHE A 293 23.75 -10.41 31.36
CA PHE A 293 24.28 -11.03 30.14
C PHE A 293 25.72 -11.51 30.35
N TYR A 294 26.59 -10.73 31.00
CA TYR A 294 27.94 -11.21 31.38
C TYR A 294 27.90 -12.53 32.16
N ASN A 295 26.94 -12.70 33.08
CA ASN A 295 26.79 -13.95 33.82
C ASN A 295 26.33 -15.12 32.93
N LEU A 296 25.44 -14.87 31.97
CA LEU A 296 25.00 -15.89 31.00
C LEU A 296 26.11 -16.42 30.09
N ALA A 297 27.22 -15.67 29.93
CA ALA A 297 28.37 -16.11 29.17
C ALA A 297 29.28 -17.08 29.93
N ASP A 298 28.98 -17.47 31.18
CA ASP A 298 29.82 -18.38 31.98
C ASP A 298 29.99 -19.77 31.32
N PRO A 299 31.21 -20.37 31.28
CA PRO A 299 31.42 -21.72 30.77
C PRO A 299 30.51 -22.79 31.40
N ALA A 300 30.08 -22.62 32.67
CA ALA A 300 29.18 -23.54 33.35
C ALA A 300 27.73 -23.50 32.82
N ILE A 301 27.35 -22.45 32.08
CA ILE A 301 26.03 -22.28 31.48
C ILE A 301 25.98 -22.84 30.04
N PHE A 302 27.14 -23.22 29.47
CA PHE A 302 27.22 -23.80 28.13
C PHE A 302 26.34 -25.04 27.96
N GLY A 303 25.70 -25.15 26.79
CA GLY A 303 24.87 -26.30 26.44
C GLY A 303 23.52 -26.33 27.17
N TRP A 304 23.03 -25.16 27.59
CA TRP A 304 21.79 -25.00 28.33
C TRP A 304 20.61 -25.71 27.65
N LYS A 305 19.90 -26.57 28.40
CA LYS A 305 18.75 -27.32 27.90
C LYS A 305 17.49 -26.86 28.61
N MET A 306 16.49 -26.48 27.82
CA MET A 306 15.17 -26.09 28.30
C MET A 306 14.17 -27.16 27.91
N GLU A 307 13.64 -27.90 28.88
CA GLU A 307 12.56 -28.84 28.63
C GLU A 307 11.28 -28.08 28.28
N MET A 308 10.49 -28.62 27.35
CA MET A 308 9.19 -28.06 27.00
C MET A 308 8.08 -28.86 27.71
N PRO A 309 7.41 -28.28 28.73
CA PRO A 309 6.30 -28.92 29.40
C PRO A 309 5.13 -29.22 28.46
N ASP A 310 4.31 -30.23 28.79
CA ASP A 310 3.21 -30.69 27.93
C ASP A 310 2.14 -29.63 27.70
N ASP A 311 1.79 -28.86 28.73
CA ASP A 311 0.83 -27.76 28.64
C ASP A 311 1.31 -26.65 27.70
N VAL A 312 2.59 -26.26 27.79
CA VAL A 312 3.22 -25.29 26.89
C VAL A 312 3.29 -25.83 25.45
N ALA A 313 3.60 -27.12 25.27
CA ALA A 313 3.61 -27.77 23.96
C ALA A 313 2.21 -27.81 23.32
N ILE A 314 1.18 -28.12 24.12
CA ILE A 314 -0.22 -28.11 23.68
C ILE A 314 -0.67 -26.70 23.30
N GLU A 315 -0.32 -25.67 24.08
CA GLU A 315 -0.65 -24.27 23.77
C GLU A 315 0.02 -23.81 22.46
N LEU A 316 1.29 -24.16 22.25
CA LEU A 316 1.98 -23.89 20.99
C LEU A 316 1.30 -24.58 19.80
N LEU A 317 0.83 -25.82 19.97
CA LEU A 317 0.08 -26.54 18.94
C LEU A 317 -1.30 -25.92 18.69
N ALA A 318 -2.00 -25.45 19.74
CA ALA A 318 -3.24 -24.71 19.58
C ALA A 318 -3.02 -23.45 18.75
N TYR A 319 -1.95 -22.69 19.03
CA TYR A 319 -1.56 -21.52 18.25
C TYR A 319 -1.26 -21.86 16.80
N ARG A 320 -0.50 -22.93 16.54
CA ARG A 320 -0.26 -23.44 15.18
C ARG A 320 -1.57 -23.69 14.43
N LEU A 321 -2.51 -24.40 15.04
CA LEU A 321 -3.81 -24.72 14.40
C LEU A 321 -4.62 -23.45 14.10
N THR A 322 -4.60 -22.45 14.99
CA THR A 322 -5.24 -21.17 14.74
C THR A 322 -4.62 -20.43 13.57
N CYS A 323 -3.28 -20.36 13.52
CA CYS A 323 -2.55 -19.74 12.42
C CYS A 323 -2.82 -20.44 11.08
N GLU A 324 -2.79 -21.77 11.04
CA GLU A 324 -3.10 -22.55 9.82
C GLU A 324 -4.55 -22.33 9.37
N LYS A 325 -5.51 -22.20 10.30
CA LYS A 325 -6.91 -21.89 9.98
C LYS A 325 -7.05 -20.48 9.40
N ALA A 326 -6.39 -19.48 9.98
CA ALA A 326 -6.39 -18.12 9.48
C ALA A 326 -5.72 -18.01 8.10
N ALA A 327 -4.60 -18.72 7.89
CA ALA A 327 -3.95 -18.81 6.58
C ALA A 327 -4.85 -19.42 5.50
N LYS A 328 -5.65 -20.45 5.82
CA LYS A 328 -6.62 -21.03 4.89
C LYS A 328 -7.74 -20.07 4.46
N GLN A 329 -8.02 -19.04 5.26
CA GLN A 329 -9.02 -18.02 4.92
C GLN A 329 -8.49 -16.93 3.98
N LEU A 330 -7.16 -16.83 3.81
CA LEU A 330 -6.56 -15.89 2.87
C LEU A 330 -6.78 -16.32 1.40
N PRO A 331 -6.84 -15.37 0.45
CA PRO A 331 -6.91 -15.67 -0.98
C PRO A 331 -5.77 -16.57 -1.47
N GLU A 332 -6.04 -17.39 -2.49
CA GLU A 332 -5.07 -18.38 -3.03
C GLU A 332 -3.73 -17.75 -3.44
N HIS A 333 -3.78 -16.61 -4.13
CA HIS A 333 -2.61 -15.90 -4.62
C HIS A 333 -1.74 -15.22 -3.54
N GLU A 334 -2.19 -15.17 -2.27
CA GLU A 334 -1.41 -14.58 -1.17
C GLU A 334 -0.45 -15.60 -0.51
N GLU A 335 0.28 -16.37 -1.31
CA GLU A 335 1.12 -17.49 -0.84
C GLU A 335 2.16 -17.06 0.21
N ILE A 336 2.79 -15.89 0.02
CA ILE A 336 3.78 -15.37 0.95
C ILE A 336 3.15 -15.08 2.34
N LYS A 337 1.95 -14.48 2.38
CA LYS A 337 1.22 -14.21 3.64
C LYS A 337 0.77 -15.51 4.31
N LYS A 338 0.29 -16.47 3.52
CA LYS A 338 -0.08 -17.80 4.02
C LYS A 338 1.10 -18.53 4.63
N SER A 339 2.26 -18.47 3.96
CA SER A 339 3.51 -19.08 4.42
C SER A 339 3.98 -18.47 5.73
N GLU A 340 4.03 -17.13 5.83
CA GLU A 340 4.36 -16.42 7.08
C GLU A 340 3.44 -16.84 8.22
N MET A 341 2.12 -16.73 8.01
CA MET A 341 1.12 -16.97 9.05
C MET A 341 1.15 -18.43 9.53
N SER A 342 1.16 -19.40 8.62
CA SER A 342 1.13 -20.84 9.00
C SER A 342 2.36 -21.29 9.80
N HIS A 343 3.47 -20.56 9.73
CA HIS A 343 4.73 -20.94 10.37
C HIS A 343 5.10 -20.08 11.59
N ARG A 344 4.21 -19.17 12.04
CA ARG A 344 4.45 -18.33 13.23
C ARG A 344 4.80 -19.12 14.48
N TYR A 345 4.23 -20.31 14.64
CA TYR A 345 4.50 -21.18 15.79
C TYR A 345 6.00 -21.54 15.91
N PHE A 346 6.71 -21.74 14.81
CA PHE A 346 8.11 -22.17 14.88
C PHE A 346 9.05 -21.02 15.25
N LYS A 347 8.77 -19.81 14.76
CA LYS A 347 9.43 -18.57 15.19
C LYS A 347 9.16 -18.30 16.68
N THR A 348 7.92 -18.51 17.10
CA THR A 348 7.49 -18.36 18.50
C THR A 348 8.25 -19.31 19.42
N LEU A 349 8.38 -20.59 19.03
CA LEU A 349 9.12 -21.59 19.80
C LEU A 349 10.58 -21.17 20.01
N LYS A 350 11.29 -20.81 18.94
CA LYS A 350 12.71 -20.39 19.05
C LYS A 350 12.87 -19.12 19.88
N LEU A 351 11.96 -18.15 19.76
CA LEU A 351 11.98 -16.92 20.56
C LEU A 351 11.65 -17.20 22.04
N ALA A 352 10.70 -18.08 22.33
CA ALA A 352 10.40 -18.49 23.71
C ALA A 352 11.60 -19.19 24.36
N GLY A 353 12.35 -20.00 23.61
CA GLY A 353 13.62 -20.57 24.08
C GLY A 353 14.70 -19.52 24.31
N ALA A 354 14.76 -18.45 23.50
CA ALA A 354 15.64 -17.33 23.79
C ALA A 354 15.25 -16.65 25.11
N PHE A 355 13.97 -16.40 25.36
CA PHE A 355 13.50 -15.84 26.62
C PHE A 355 13.80 -16.73 27.82
N ALA A 356 13.52 -18.04 27.73
CA ALA A 356 13.83 -18.99 28.80
C ALA A 356 15.32 -19.05 29.12
N PHE A 357 16.20 -18.97 28.10
CA PHE A 357 17.64 -18.87 28.31
C PHE A 357 18.04 -17.56 29.02
N ILE A 358 17.46 -16.43 28.61
CA ILE A 358 17.71 -15.15 29.26
C ILE A 358 17.29 -15.19 30.73
N ASP A 359 16.17 -15.82 31.06
CA ASP A 359 15.72 -15.94 32.45
C ASP A 359 16.47 -17.03 33.25
N GLY A 360 17.40 -17.76 32.61
CA GLY A 360 18.12 -18.87 33.25
C GLY A 360 17.19 -20.03 33.65
N SER A 361 16.07 -20.18 32.93
CA SER A 361 15.09 -21.23 33.18
C SER A 361 15.51 -22.55 32.55
N THR A 362 15.34 -23.65 33.27
CA THR A 362 15.51 -25.01 32.73
C THR A 362 14.29 -25.52 31.96
N GLU A 363 13.23 -24.73 31.88
CA GLU A 363 11.99 -25.05 31.18
C GLU A 363 11.47 -23.86 30.37
N VAL A 364 10.84 -24.14 29.23
CA VAL A 364 10.09 -23.09 28.51
C VAL A 364 8.75 -22.88 29.21
N GLU A 365 8.67 -21.92 30.13
CA GLU A 365 7.42 -21.54 30.78
C GLU A 365 6.37 -20.94 29.83
N MET A 366 5.09 -21.00 30.27
CA MET A 366 3.95 -20.43 29.53
C MET A 366 4.09 -18.90 29.32
N THR A 367 4.70 -18.20 30.27
CA THR A 367 5.01 -16.76 30.20
C THR A 367 5.96 -16.45 29.03
N HIS A 368 7.02 -17.25 28.85
CA HIS A 368 7.93 -17.13 27.71
C HIS A 368 7.19 -17.36 26.39
N LEU A 369 6.33 -18.39 26.34
CA LEU A 369 5.56 -18.73 25.15
C LEU A 369 4.60 -17.59 24.77
N HIS A 370 3.80 -17.09 25.71
CA HIS A 370 2.85 -16.01 25.46
C HIS A 370 3.56 -14.71 25.05
N SER A 371 4.66 -14.35 25.72
CA SER A 371 5.45 -13.18 25.31
C SER A 371 6.02 -13.34 23.90
N ALA A 372 6.44 -14.54 23.51
CA ALA A 372 6.93 -14.80 22.17
C ALA A 372 5.79 -14.67 21.14
N MET A 373 4.60 -15.23 21.43
CA MET A 373 3.42 -15.09 20.57
C MET A 373 3.06 -13.62 20.35
N LYS A 374 3.07 -12.82 21.42
CA LYS A 374 2.83 -11.38 21.37
C LYS A 374 3.74 -10.67 20.37
N LEU A 375 5.06 -10.90 20.48
CA LEU A 375 6.04 -10.29 19.58
C LEU A 375 5.88 -10.80 18.14
N ILE A 376 5.62 -12.11 17.95
CA ILE A 376 5.44 -12.69 16.61
C ILE A 376 4.18 -12.16 15.92
N GLU A 377 3.08 -11.93 16.64
CA GLU A 377 1.87 -11.31 16.09
C GLU A 377 2.09 -9.84 15.72
N GLU A 378 2.85 -9.08 16.52
CA GLU A 378 3.28 -7.71 16.18
C GLU A 378 4.22 -7.71 14.95
N SER A 379 5.12 -8.68 14.86
CA SER A 379 5.92 -8.93 13.66
C SER A 379 5.04 -9.23 12.44
N GLY A 380 3.96 -10.00 12.62
CA GLY A 380 2.97 -10.26 11.59
C GLY A 380 2.32 -8.98 11.04
N LYS A 381 2.05 -7.99 11.90
CA LYS A 381 1.56 -6.67 11.48
C LYS A 381 2.61 -5.90 10.69
N SER A 382 3.85 -5.85 11.18
CA SER A 382 4.99 -5.25 10.46
C SER A 382 5.18 -5.88 9.08
N PHE A 383 5.02 -7.20 8.97
CA PHE A 383 5.09 -7.92 7.71
C PHE A 383 4.00 -7.51 6.72
N GLN A 384 2.75 -7.32 7.19
CA GLN A 384 1.67 -6.82 6.35
C GLN A 384 1.97 -5.41 5.82
N THR A 385 2.53 -4.53 6.66
CA THR A 385 2.99 -3.19 6.23
C THR A 385 4.05 -3.28 5.14
N ILE A 386 5.01 -4.20 5.27
CA ILE A 386 6.06 -4.46 4.28
C ILE A 386 5.47 -4.91 2.93
N LEU A 387 4.44 -5.75 2.94
CA LEU A 387 3.80 -6.26 1.72
C LEU A 387 2.84 -5.25 1.06
N ASN A 388 2.14 -4.44 1.85
CA ASN A 388 1.13 -3.49 1.37
C ASN A 388 1.75 -2.13 1.01
N ARG A 389 2.83 -2.14 0.23
CA ARG A 389 3.48 -0.89 -0.21
C ARG A 389 2.72 -0.21 -1.34
N GLU A 390 2.90 1.10 -1.44
CA GLU A 390 2.45 1.86 -2.60
C GLU A 390 3.19 1.41 -3.86
N LYS A 391 2.43 1.09 -4.91
CA LYS A 391 3.00 0.67 -6.19
C LYS A 391 3.56 1.88 -6.95
N ALA A 392 4.49 1.65 -7.88
CA ALA A 392 5.18 2.71 -8.61
C ALA A 392 4.21 3.68 -9.32
N TYR A 393 3.14 3.17 -9.93
CA TYR A 393 2.13 4.00 -10.60
C TYR A 393 1.28 4.84 -9.62
N GLU A 394 1.09 4.38 -8.38
CA GLU A 394 0.36 5.11 -7.32
C GLU A 394 1.21 6.28 -6.83
N LYS A 395 2.50 6.02 -6.58
CA LYS A 395 3.50 7.04 -6.25
C LYS A 395 3.61 8.09 -7.36
N LEU A 396 3.59 7.67 -8.63
CA LEU A 396 3.63 8.58 -9.78
C LEU A 396 2.40 9.51 -9.79
N ALA A 397 1.19 8.96 -9.65
CA ALA A 397 -0.04 9.75 -9.63
C ALA A 397 -0.04 10.78 -8.50
N LYS A 398 0.33 10.36 -7.28
CA LYS A 398 0.48 11.24 -6.11
C LYS A 398 1.53 12.33 -6.32
N TYR A 399 2.68 11.98 -6.90
CA TYR A 399 3.74 12.94 -7.18
C TYR A 399 3.27 14.02 -8.16
N ILE A 400 2.70 13.61 -9.30
CA ILE A 400 2.21 14.53 -10.33
C ILE A 400 1.12 15.47 -9.76
N ALA A 401 0.24 14.95 -8.91
CA ALA A 401 -0.77 15.75 -8.21
C ALA A 401 -0.19 16.69 -7.15
N GLY A 402 0.94 16.35 -6.53
CA GLY A 402 1.54 17.13 -5.44
C GLY A 402 2.44 18.28 -5.91
N VAL A 403 3.01 18.21 -7.12
CA VAL A 403 3.98 19.22 -7.61
C VAL A 403 3.30 20.52 -8.06
N ASN A 404 2.01 20.49 -8.42
CA ASN A 404 1.25 21.67 -8.89
C ASN A 404 1.93 22.45 -10.04
N ALA A 405 2.66 21.76 -10.91
CA ALA A 405 3.30 22.33 -12.09
C ALA A 405 3.25 21.34 -13.26
N ASP A 406 3.48 21.85 -14.48
CA ASP A 406 3.57 21.01 -15.67
C ASP A 406 4.91 20.26 -15.66
N LEU A 407 4.86 18.94 -15.82
CA LEU A 407 6.00 18.04 -15.75
C LEU A 407 6.26 17.38 -17.10
N THR A 408 7.50 17.34 -17.54
CA THR A 408 7.93 16.54 -18.69
C THR A 408 8.34 15.13 -18.25
N HIS A 409 8.49 14.22 -19.22
CA HIS A 409 9.15 12.94 -18.98
C HIS A 409 10.56 13.08 -18.39
N ALA A 410 11.29 14.15 -18.71
CA ALA A 410 12.63 14.39 -18.18
C ALA A 410 12.59 14.75 -16.68
N ASP A 411 11.65 15.60 -16.28
CA ASP A 411 11.45 15.99 -14.87
C ASP A 411 11.07 14.78 -14.02
N LEU A 412 10.14 13.94 -14.52
CA LEU A 412 9.74 12.70 -13.86
C LEU A 412 10.91 11.73 -13.72
N ASN A 413 11.72 11.56 -14.77
CA ASN A 413 12.88 10.69 -14.75
C ASN A 413 13.97 11.18 -13.79
N GLN A 414 14.13 12.50 -13.63
CA GLN A 414 15.08 13.08 -12.69
C GLN A 414 14.59 12.95 -11.23
N ALA A 415 13.30 13.16 -10.99
CA ALA A 415 12.74 13.21 -9.64
C ALA A 415 12.40 11.82 -9.07
N LEU A 416 12.05 10.85 -9.91
CA LEU A 416 11.49 9.58 -9.47
C LEU A 416 12.41 8.41 -9.88
N PRO A 417 13.16 7.80 -8.93
CA PRO A 417 14.08 6.71 -9.22
C PRO A 417 13.43 5.47 -9.87
N PHE A 418 12.14 5.27 -9.64
CA PHE A 418 11.36 4.15 -10.20
C PHE A 418 10.83 4.44 -11.61
N TYR A 419 10.93 5.67 -12.11
CA TYR A 419 10.44 6.05 -13.43
C TYR A 419 11.36 5.48 -14.51
N LYS A 420 10.82 4.57 -15.32
CA LYS A 420 11.61 3.72 -16.24
C LYS A 420 12.27 4.54 -17.35
N GLN A 421 13.38 4.05 -17.90
CA GLN A 421 14.10 4.74 -18.99
C GLN A 421 13.46 4.55 -20.37
N SER A 422 12.83 3.39 -20.65
CA SER A 422 12.25 3.11 -21.97
C SER A 422 10.90 3.81 -22.15
N GLN A 423 10.66 4.33 -23.36
CA GLN A 423 9.42 5.05 -23.68
C GLN A 423 8.17 4.17 -23.50
N ALA A 424 8.22 2.90 -23.90
CA ALA A 424 7.10 1.98 -23.76
C ALA A 424 6.69 1.80 -22.28
N ALA A 425 7.66 1.57 -21.39
CA ALA A 425 7.39 1.38 -19.98
C ALA A 425 6.91 2.68 -19.28
N ARG A 426 7.38 3.86 -19.72
CA ARG A 426 6.87 5.15 -19.24
C ARG A 426 5.41 5.35 -19.60
N ASN A 427 5.04 5.04 -20.85
CA ASN A 427 3.67 5.18 -21.34
C ASN A 427 2.72 4.23 -20.59
N GLU A 428 3.14 2.99 -20.36
CA GLU A 428 2.38 2.02 -19.56
C GLU A 428 2.21 2.50 -18.11
N MET A 429 3.30 2.92 -17.46
CA MET A 429 3.26 3.44 -16.09
C MET A 429 2.35 4.67 -15.97
N MET A 430 2.39 5.59 -16.93
CA MET A 430 1.51 6.75 -16.97
C MET A 430 0.05 6.32 -17.12
N THR A 431 -0.23 5.34 -17.98
CA THR A 431 -1.59 4.80 -18.17
C THR A 431 -2.14 4.20 -16.88
N LEU A 432 -1.33 3.42 -16.16
CA LEU A 432 -1.68 2.85 -14.87
C LEU A 432 -1.88 3.93 -13.80
N ALA A 433 -1.03 4.96 -13.78
CA ALA A 433 -1.12 6.07 -12.85
C ALA A 433 -2.41 6.88 -13.07
N THR A 434 -2.76 7.17 -14.32
CA THR A 434 -4.02 7.85 -14.66
C THR A 434 -5.23 7.02 -14.29
N ALA A 435 -5.22 5.72 -14.59
CA ALA A 435 -6.33 4.82 -14.25
C ALA A 435 -6.54 4.68 -12.73
N TRP A 436 -5.44 4.58 -11.97
CA TRP A 436 -5.49 4.57 -10.51
C TRP A 436 -5.93 5.94 -9.96
N GLY A 437 -5.43 7.03 -10.55
CA GLY A 437 -5.77 8.40 -10.17
C GLY A 437 -7.27 8.66 -10.21
N TYR A 438 -7.97 8.28 -11.29
CA TYR A 438 -9.42 8.48 -11.38
C TYR A 438 -10.19 7.82 -10.23
N LYS A 439 -9.75 6.65 -9.75
CA LYS A 439 -10.38 5.95 -8.63
C LYS A 439 -10.07 6.57 -7.27
N ASN A 440 -9.05 7.42 -7.20
CA ASN A 440 -8.55 8.04 -5.98
C ASN A 440 -8.62 9.58 -6.05
N HIS A 441 -9.56 10.11 -6.84
CA HIS A 441 -9.82 11.54 -6.99
C HIS A 441 -8.60 12.35 -7.45
N ILE A 442 -7.77 11.78 -8.31
CA ILE A 442 -6.63 12.46 -8.95
C ILE A 442 -6.82 12.42 -10.47
N ILE A 443 -6.75 13.58 -11.11
CA ILE A 443 -6.69 13.68 -12.57
C ILE A 443 -5.24 13.98 -12.98
N ILE A 444 -4.80 13.32 -14.05
CA ILE A 444 -3.57 13.67 -14.77
C ILE A 444 -3.98 14.23 -16.13
N LYS A 445 -3.81 15.53 -16.32
CA LYS A 445 -4.00 16.23 -17.59
C LYS A 445 -2.74 16.08 -18.45
N LYS A 446 -2.92 15.91 -19.76
CA LYS A 446 -1.87 15.78 -20.76
C LYS A 446 -2.00 16.86 -21.82
N SER A 447 -0.92 17.59 -22.09
CA SER A 447 -0.86 18.61 -23.15
C SER A 447 0.44 18.51 -23.95
N PHE A 448 0.43 19.08 -25.16
CA PHE A 448 1.60 19.15 -26.02
C PHE A 448 1.95 20.61 -26.33
N VAL A 449 3.19 21.00 -26.08
CA VAL A 449 3.75 22.30 -26.45
C VAL A 449 5.04 22.04 -27.21
N ASP A 450 5.14 22.48 -28.46
CA ASP A 450 6.33 22.28 -29.31
C ASP A 450 6.82 20.81 -29.40
N ASN A 451 5.88 19.85 -29.54
CA ASN A 451 6.12 18.40 -29.50
C ASN A 451 6.65 17.85 -28.17
N ILE A 452 6.61 18.64 -27.09
CA ILE A 452 6.93 18.21 -25.73
C ILE A 452 5.64 17.83 -25.01
N GLU A 453 5.59 16.60 -24.51
CA GLU A 453 4.49 16.10 -23.69
C GLU A 453 4.62 16.61 -22.25
N LEU A 454 3.57 17.27 -21.76
CA LEU A 454 3.45 17.83 -20.42
C LEU A 454 2.34 17.12 -19.65
N PHE A 455 2.61 16.85 -18.37
CA PHE A 455 1.67 16.24 -17.42
C PHE A 455 1.40 17.19 -16.27
N ARG A 456 0.12 17.39 -15.93
CA ARG A 456 -0.30 18.20 -14.78
C ARG A 456 -1.29 17.41 -13.94
N GLY A 457 -1.03 17.31 -12.64
CA GLY A 457 -1.92 16.61 -11.71
C GLY A 457 -2.84 17.57 -10.98
N GLU A 458 -4.09 17.15 -10.77
CA GLU A 458 -5.09 17.87 -9.98
C GLU A 458 -5.82 16.90 -9.07
N ALA A 459 -5.90 17.23 -7.77
CA ALA A 459 -6.74 16.50 -6.83
C ALA A 459 -8.17 17.05 -6.91
N LEU A 460 -9.12 16.18 -7.24
CA LEU A 460 -10.52 16.52 -7.34
C LEU A 460 -11.16 16.63 -5.97
N LYS A 461 -11.89 17.72 -5.75
CA LYS A 461 -12.71 17.92 -4.56
C LYS A 461 -14.15 17.56 -4.87
N GLU A 462 -14.72 16.64 -4.10
CA GLU A 462 -16.14 16.28 -4.23
C GLU A 462 -17.06 17.48 -3.96
N THR A 463 -18.19 17.52 -4.68
CA THR A 463 -19.20 18.57 -4.51
C THR A 463 -19.98 18.37 -3.22
N ASP A 464 -20.04 19.42 -2.40
CA ASP A 464 -20.95 19.54 -1.26
C ASP A 464 -22.24 20.23 -1.73
N LEU A 465 -23.37 19.51 -1.74
CA LEU A 465 -24.68 20.04 -2.16
C LEU A 465 -25.20 21.18 -1.26
N GLY A 466 -24.64 21.34 -0.05
CA GLY A 466 -24.90 22.48 0.82
C GLY A 466 -24.19 23.76 0.37
N LYS A 467 -23.22 23.65 -0.56
CA LYS A 467 -22.30 24.72 -0.96
C LYS A 467 -22.17 24.83 -2.48
N MET A 468 -23.27 25.13 -3.16
CA MET A 468 -23.26 25.42 -4.58
C MET A 468 -22.74 26.84 -4.84
N THR A 469 -21.79 26.97 -5.74
CA THR A 469 -21.13 28.23 -6.07
C THR A 469 -22.03 29.07 -6.97
N VAL A 470 -22.44 30.24 -6.50
CA VAL A 470 -23.23 31.20 -7.28
C VAL A 470 -22.75 32.62 -7.00
N ALA A 471 -23.05 33.53 -7.91
CA ALA A 471 -23.00 34.96 -7.66
C ALA A 471 -24.26 35.61 -8.20
N TYR A 472 -24.81 36.60 -7.48
CA TYR A 472 -26.05 37.27 -7.88
C TYR A 472 -26.06 38.77 -7.62
N SER A 473 -26.90 39.50 -8.36
CA SER A 473 -27.05 40.95 -8.28
C SER A 473 -28.41 41.41 -8.80
N ASP A 474 -28.86 42.60 -8.40
CA ASP A 474 -29.97 43.34 -9.00
C ASP A 474 -29.55 44.11 -10.28
N HIS A 475 -28.25 44.15 -10.59
CA HIS A 475 -27.70 44.72 -11.80
C HIS A 475 -27.14 43.64 -12.74
N TRP A 476 -27.32 43.81 -14.05
CA TRP A 476 -26.94 42.81 -15.06
C TRP A 476 -25.41 42.62 -15.25
N ALA A 477 -24.59 43.44 -14.57
CA ALA A 477 -23.13 43.46 -14.71
C ALA A 477 -22.34 43.80 -13.42
N TYR A 478 -22.91 44.55 -12.47
CA TYR A 478 -22.17 45.10 -11.32
C TYR A 478 -22.79 44.62 -10.02
N ASN A 479 -22.12 44.86 -8.89
CA ASN A 479 -22.60 44.52 -7.54
C ASN A 479 -22.93 43.03 -7.35
N TYR A 480 -22.24 42.14 -8.07
CA TYR A 480 -22.38 40.70 -7.85
C TYR A 480 -21.85 40.33 -6.46
N LEU A 481 -22.71 39.69 -5.67
CA LEU A 481 -22.37 39.08 -4.39
C LEU A 481 -22.12 37.59 -4.60
N ASP A 482 -20.92 37.16 -4.23
CA ASP A 482 -20.50 35.76 -4.29
C ASP A 482 -21.00 35.00 -3.06
N GLU A 483 -21.66 33.85 -3.26
CA GLU A 483 -22.23 33.05 -2.16
C GLU A 483 -22.10 31.54 -2.43
N GLN A 484 -22.10 30.75 -1.35
CA GLN A 484 -22.26 29.29 -1.40
C GLN A 484 -23.62 28.93 -0.81
N VAL A 485 -24.49 28.32 -1.61
CA VAL A 485 -25.89 28.08 -1.25
C VAL A 485 -26.29 26.62 -1.36
N PRO A 486 -27.25 26.12 -0.56
CA PRO A 486 -27.75 24.76 -0.73
C PRO A 486 -28.50 24.57 -2.05
N PHE A 487 -28.22 23.48 -2.78
CA PHE A 487 -28.86 23.17 -4.06
C PHE A 487 -30.39 23.15 -3.98
N GLU A 488 -30.94 22.54 -2.92
CA GLU A 488 -32.39 22.42 -2.68
C GLU A 488 -33.08 23.78 -2.44
N LYS A 489 -32.30 24.83 -2.19
CA LYS A 489 -32.79 26.20 -1.98
C LYS A 489 -32.53 27.14 -3.17
N LEU A 490 -31.91 26.66 -4.25
CA LEU A 490 -31.62 27.48 -5.44
C LEU A 490 -32.88 28.11 -6.06
N HIS A 491 -34.06 27.51 -5.93
CA HIS A 491 -35.31 28.09 -6.40
C HIS A 491 -35.61 29.47 -5.77
N ILE A 492 -35.12 29.74 -4.55
CA ILE A 492 -35.26 31.05 -3.91
C ILE A 492 -34.59 32.12 -4.77
N LEU A 493 -33.39 31.84 -5.30
CA LEU A 493 -32.68 32.74 -6.20
C LEU A 493 -33.31 32.77 -7.59
N THR A 494 -33.66 31.62 -8.17
CA THR A 494 -34.19 31.58 -9.54
C THR A 494 -35.59 32.18 -9.67
N GLN A 495 -36.36 32.25 -8.58
CA GLN A 495 -37.68 32.89 -8.52
C GLN A 495 -37.64 34.30 -7.90
N ALA A 496 -36.48 34.82 -7.50
CA ALA A 496 -36.41 36.17 -6.92
C ALA A 496 -36.81 37.26 -7.94
N PRO A 497 -37.46 38.35 -7.52
CA PRO A 497 -37.82 39.44 -8.43
C PRO A 497 -36.58 40.22 -8.90
N GLY A 498 -36.41 40.35 -10.21
CA GLY A 498 -35.42 41.27 -10.82
C GLY A 498 -33.94 40.89 -10.62
N MET A 499 -33.62 39.66 -10.23
CA MET A 499 -32.24 39.24 -9.98
C MET A 499 -31.55 38.70 -11.24
N HIS A 500 -30.24 38.83 -11.25
CA HIS A 500 -29.32 38.27 -12.22
C HIS A 500 -28.30 37.41 -11.48
N TRP A 501 -27.92 36.27 -12.04
CA TRP A 501 -26.97 35.38 -11.38
C TRP A 501 -26.05 34.67 -12.37
N ALA A 502 -24.96 34.11 -11.86
CA ALA A 502 -24.02 33.27 -12.58
C ALA A 502 -23.62 32.09 -11.68
N ASN A 503 -23.15 31.01 -12.31
CA ASN A 503 -22.59 29.82 -11.65
C ASN A 503 -21.08 29.93 -11.38
N HIS A 504 -20.53 31.16 -11.41
CA HIS A 504 -19.15 31.52 -11.09
C HIS A 504 -19.14 32.77 -10.21
N GLN A 505 -18.01 33.00 -9.54
CA GLN A 505 -17.75 34.15 -8.69
C GLN A 505 -16.94 35.23 -9.42
N PHE A 506 -16.99 36.49 -8.95
CA PHE A 506 -16.36 37.62 -9.63
C PHE A 506 -15.56 38.53 -8.71
N LYS A 507 -14.34 38.86 -9.13
CA LYS A 507 -13.53 39.92 -8.51
C LYS A 507 -14.26 41.26 -8.60
N ASN A 508 -14.23 42.01 -7.50
CA ASN A 508 -14.79 43.35 -7.39
C ASN A 508 -16.30 43.45 -7.72
N GLY A 509 -17.04 42.34 -7.66
CA GLY A 509 -18.48 42.31 -7.97
C GLY A 509 -18.82 42.70 -9.41
N HIS A 510 -17.89 42.58 -10.36
CA HIS A 510 -18.09 42.94 -11.77
C HIS A 510 -18.07 41.70 -12.66
N ARG A 511 -19.23 41.37 -13.27
CA ARG A 511 -19.39 40.26 -14.21
C ARG A 511 -18.75 40.60 -15.56
N ALA A 512 -17.45 40.33 -15.65
CA ALA A 512 -16.67 40.35 -16.87
C ALA A 512 -15.71 39.16 -16.87
N GLU A 513 -15.31 38.69 -18.05
CA GLU A 513 -14.50 37.46 -18.19
C GLU A 513 -13.16 37.57 -17.45
N GLU A 514 -12.52 38.74 -17.51
CA GLU A 514 -11.26 39.04 -16.81
C GLU A 514 -11.38 39.04 -15.28
N ASN A 515 -12.61 39.16 -14.76
CA ASN A 515 -12.90 39.18 -13.33
C ASN A 515 -13.43 37.85 -12.81
N VAL A 516 -13.66 36.84 -13.65
CA VAL A 516 -14.10 35.51 -13.23
C VAL A 516 -13.05 34.89 -12.30
N ILE A 517 -13.50 34.39 -11.16
CA ILE A 517 -12.72 33.51 -10.28
C ILE A 517 -12.97 32.06 -10.75
N PRO A 518 -11.93 31.31 -11.17
CA PRO A 518 -12.08 29.91 -11.54
C PRO A 518 -12.65 29.10 -10.36
N GLY A 519 -13.64 28.25 -10.63
CA GLY A 519 -14.30 27.45 -9.61
C GLY A 519 -15.80 27.36 -9.82
N PHE A 520 -16.30 26.15 -10.08
CA PHE A 520 -17.72 25.86 -10.19
C PHE A 520 -18.04 24.41 -9.83
N ASN A 521 -19.28 24.19 -9.42
CA ASN A 521 -19.86 22.86 -9.19
C ASN A 521 -21.31 22.77 -9.71
N LEU A 522 -21.70 23.72 -10.56
CA LEU A 522 -23.00 23.81 -11.22
C LEU A 522 -22.81 23.97 -12.73
N VAL A 523 -23.47 23.11 -13.49
CA VAL A 523 -23.67 23.24 -14.94
C VAL A 523 -25.05 23.85 -15.16
N VAL A 524 -25.13 24.87 -16.01
CA VAL A 524 -26.39 25.54 -16.36
C VAL A 524 -26.54 25.56 -17.87
N ILE A 525 -27.69 25.09 -18.34
CA ILE A 525 -28.04 24.96 -19.75
C ILE A 525 -29.28 25.84 -20.03
N ASP A 526 -29.19 26.71 -21.04
CA ASP A 526 -30.33 27.45 -21.57
C ASP A 526 -31.02 26.59 -22.64
N VAL A 527 -32.32 26.37 -22.48
CA VAL A 527 -33.18 25.70 -23.46
C VAL A 527 -34.19 26.71 -23.98
N ASP A 528 -34.05 27.08 -25.25
CA ASP A 528 -34.79 28.18 -25.89
C ASP A 528 -35.87 27.71 -26.89
N GLY A 529 -36.35 26.47 -26.73
CA GLY A 529 -37.37 25.84 -27.58
C GLY A 529 -36.96 24.42 -27.97
N GLY A 530 -37.69 23.82 -28.92
CA GLY A 530 -37.34 22.51 -29.50
C GLY A 530 -37.64 21.28 -28.64
N ILE A 531 -37.81 21.42 -27.32
CA ILE A 531 -38.19 20.31 -26.43
C ILE A 531 -39.11 20.78 -25.29
N SER A 532 -40.05 19.93 -24.89
CA SER A 532 -40.97 20.21 -23.79
C SER A 532 -40.31 19.98 -22.41
N LEU A 533 -40.84 20.64 -21.38
CA LEU A 533 -40.37 20.47 -19.99
C LEU A 533 -40.52 19.02 -19.52
N ALA A 534 -41.67 18.39 -19.83
CA ALA A 534 -41.95 17.02 -19.45
C ALA A 534 -40.96 16.04 -20.10
N ALA A 535 -40.59 16.26 -21.36
CA ALA A 535 -39.59 15.45 -22.05
C ALA A 535 -38.21 15.58 -21.40
N VAL A 536 -37.77 16.80 -21.05
CA VAL A 536 -36.49 16.98 -20.33
C VAL A 536 -36.53 16.33 -18.95
N HIS A 537 -37.63 16.44 -18.20
CA HIS A 537 -37.74 15.79 -16.89
C HIS A 537 -37.62 14.28 -16.98
N GLU A 538 -38.20 13.66 -18.01
CA GLU A 538 -38.08 12.22 -18.25
C GLU A 538 -36.68 11.82 -18.74
N LEU A 539 -36.09 12.57 -19.69
CA LEU A 539 -34.75 12.28 -20.23
C LEU A 539 -33.66 12.43 -19.16
N MET A 540 -33.83 13.38 -18.24
CA MET A 540 -32.87 13.68 -17.17
C MET A 540 -33.27 13.05 -15.82
N ARG A 541 -34.25 12.13 -15.78
CA ARG A 541 -34.77 11.54 -14.54
C ARG A 541 -33.72 10.83 -13.68
N ASP A 542 -32.66 10.34 -14.30
CA ASP A 542 -31.58 9.62 -13.61
C ASP A 542 -30.62 10.60 -12.92
N TYR A 543 -30.70 11.91 -13.21
CA TYR A 543 -29.82 12.95 -12.70
C TYR A 543 -30.54 13.88 -11.73
N LYS A 544 -29.81 14.34 -10.71
CA LYS A 544 -30.26 15.42 -9.84
C LYS A 544 -30.29 16.71 -10.65
N PHE A 545 -31.40 17.43 -10.69
CA PHE A 545 -31.48 18.69 -11.42
C PHE A 545 -32.54 19.65 -10.88
N LEU A 546 -32.40 20.92 -11.24
CA LEU A 546 -33.43 21.96 -11.08
C LEU A 546 -33.74 22.54 -12.46
N THR A 547 -35.01 22.60 -12.82
CA THR A 547 -35.48 23.39 -13.97
C THR A 547 -36.27 24.59 -13.52
N TYR A 548 -36.19 25.71 -14.25
CA TYR A 548 -37.12 26.82 -14.08
C TYR A 548 -37.41 27.55 -15.39
N THR A 549 -38.64 28.02 -15.56
CA THR A 549 -39.08 28.70 -16.79
C THR A 549 -38.58 30.14 -16.85
N THR A 550 -38.32 30.61 -18.07
CA THR A 550 -37.93 32.01 -18.31
C THR A 550 -39.16 32.87 -18.57
N LYS A 551 -39.01 34.21 -18.55
CA LYS A 551 -40.07 35.17 -18.87
C LYS A 551 -40.73 34.94 -20.25
N ARG A 552 -40.03 34.27 -21.18
CA ARG A 552 -40.47 34.03 -22.56
C ARG A 552 -41.10 32.64 -22.75
N HIS A 553 -41.29 31.88 -21.69
CA HIS A 553 -41.96 30.59 -21.72
C HIS A 553 -43.44 30.74 -22.08
N THR A 554 -43.91 29.90 -23.00
CA THR A 554 -45.35 29.74 -23.30
C THR A 554 -45.70 28.25 -23.35
N PRO A 555 -47.00 27.88 -23.29
CA PRO A 555 -47.42 26.49 -23.47
C PRO A 555 -47.03 25.90 -24.83
N ASP A 556 -46.91 26.74 -25.87
CA ASP A 556 -46.54 26.29 -27.22
C ASP A 556 -45.01 26.28 -27.44
N GLU A 557 -44.26 27.12 -26.73
CA GLU A 557 -42.82 27.26 -26.87
C GLU A 557 -42.13 27.26 -25.50
N HIS A 558 -41.60 26.09 -25.15
CA HIS A 558 -41.00 25.84 -23.85
C HIS A 558 -39.61 26.44 -23.74
N ARG A 559 -39.47 27.56 -23.02
CA ARG A 559 -38.17 28.17 -22.67
C ARG A 559 -37.86 28.09 -21.18
N PHE A 560 -36.76 27.45 -20.83
CA PHE A 560 -36.39 27.19 -19.44
C PHE A 560 -34.89 26.97 -19.30
N ARG A 561 -34.41 26.90 -18.07
CA ARG A 561 -33.02 26.53 -17.76
C ARG A 561 -32.97 25.22 -17.01
N LEU A 562 -32.00 24.40 -17.34
CA LEU A 562 -31.65 23.17 -16.65
C LEU A 562 -30.37 23.39 -15.86
N ILE A 563 -30.42 23.16 -14.55
CA ILE A 563 -29.30 23.30 -13.62
C ILE A 563 -28.95 21.90 -13.10
N LEU A 564 -27.70 21.48 -13.30
CA LEU A 564 -27.16 20.17 -12.94
C LEU A 564 -25.98 20.37 -11.96
N PRO A 565 -26.07 19.88 -10.71
CA PRO A 565 -24.91 19.81 -9.82
C PRO A 565 -23.96 18.69 -10.30
N THR A 566 -22.67 18.97 -10.26
CA THR A 566 -21.60 18.05 -10.71
C THR A 566 -21.05 17.23 -9.55
N ASN A 567 -20.46 16.06 -9.80
CA ASN A 567 -19.82 15.25 -8.76
C ASN A 567 -18.56 15.90 -8.14
N TYR A 568 -17.89 16.81 -8.87
CA TYR A 568 -16.69 17.50 -8.41
C TYR A 568 -16.77 19.03 -8.58
N PHE A 569 -16.08 19.75 -7.70
CA PHE A 569 -15.73 21.16 -7.87
C PHE A 569 -14.54 21.28 -8.84
N LEU A 570 -14.70 22.04 -9.91
CA LEU A 570 -13.72 22.19 -10.97
C LEU A 570 -13.23 23.62 -11.10
N GLU A 571 -11.93 23.77 -11.32
CA GLU A 571 -11.27 25.03 -11.61
C GLU A 571 -10.78 25.01 -13.07
N LEU A 572 -11.63 25.48 -13.98
CA LEU A 572 -11.31 25.53 -15.41
C LEU A 572 -11.03 26.97 -15.87
N ASP A 573 -10.02 27.11 -16.72
CA ASP A 573 -9.78 28.37 -17.43
C ASP A 573 -10.87 28.63 -18.49
N GLN A 574 -10.78 29.76 -19.20
CA GLN A 574 -11.77 30.15 -20.20
C GLN A 574 -11.89 29.13 -21.34
N ALA A 575 -10.75 28.66 -21.86
CA ALA A 575 -10.72 27.73 -22.99
C ALA A 575 -11.20 26.34 -22.55
N GLU A 576 -10.74 25.89 -21.39
CA GLU A 576 -11.13 24.61 -20.81
C GLU A 576 -12.62 24.58 -20.46
N TYR A 577 -13.17 25.62 -19.83
CA TYR A 577 -14.60 25.68 -19.53
C TYR A 577 -15.45 25.67 -20.80
N LYS A 578 -15.02 26.37 -21.84
CA LYS A 578 -15.72 26.39 -23.13
C LYS A 578 -15.74 25.00 -23.77
N GLU A 579 -14.61 24.33 -23.80
CA GLU A 579 -14.50 22.95 -24.31
C GLU A 579 -15.35 21.98 -23.49
N PHE A 580 -15.29 22.08 -22.16
CA PHE A 580 -16.07 21.31 -21.21
C PHE A 580 -17.58 21.45 -21.46
N MET A 581 -18.08 22.69 -21.50
CA MET A 581 -19.50 22.97 -21.74
C MET A 581 -19.96 22.53 -23.13
N ASN A 582 -19.12 22.70 -24.16
CA ASN A 582 -19.43 22.20 -25.49
C ASN A 582 -19.53 20.67 -25.53
N GLY A 583 -18.72 19.97 -24.73
CA GLY A 583 -18.83 18.52 -24.55
C GLY A 583 -20.17 18.12 -23.95
N ILE A 584 -20.60 18.81 -22.88
CA ILE A 584 -21.90 18.57 -22.23
C ILE A 584 -23.06 18.88 -23.19
N MET A 585 -23.04 20.03 -23.86
CA MET A 585 -24.10 20.43 -24.79
C MET A 585 -24.25 19.44 -25.95
N LYS A 586 -23.14 18.85 -26.44
CA LYS A 586 -23.16 17.80 -27.46
C LYS A 586 -23.66 16.44 -26.93
N TRP A 587 -23.48 16.18 -25.64
CA TRP A 587 -23.97 14.96 -24.99
C TRP A 587 -25.47 15.00 -24.74
N LEU A 588 -26.04 16.20 -24.53
CA LEU A 588 -27.46 16.33 -24.25
C LEU A 588 -28.33 15.89 -25.45
N PRO A 589 -29.47 15.21 -25.21
CA PRO A 589 -30.34 14.67 -26.25
C PRO A 589 -31.22 15.73 -26.95
N PHE A 590 -30.97 17.01 -26.75
CA PHE A 590 -31.79 18.12 -27.23
C PHE A 590 -30.92 19.34 -27.51
N ASP A 591 -31.44 20.26 -28.32
CA ASP A 591 -30.74 21.49 -28.68
C ASP A 591 -30.67 22.46 -27.49
N THR A 592 -29.54 23.17 -27.42
CA THR A 592 -29.22 24.11 -26.34
C THR A 592 -28.62 25.39 -26.90
N ASP A 593 -28.74 26.51 -26.17
CA ASP A 593 -28.08 27.76 -26.55
C ASP A 593 -26.55 27.63 -26.34
N GLU A 594 -25.79 27.66 -27.43
CA GLU A 594 -24.33 27.53 -27.42
C GLU A 594 -23.62 28.58 -26.56
N SER A 595 -24.26 29.72 -26.27
CA SER A 595 -23.66 30.76 -25.43
C SER A 595 -23.60 30.41 -23.94
N ALA A 596 -24.18 29.27 -23.52
CA ALA A 596 -24.01 28.71 -22.18
C ALA A 596 -22.55 28.31 -21.86
N ASN A 597 -21.67 28.22 -22.86
CA ASN A 597 -20.25 27.87 -22.70
C ASN A 597 -19.33 28.98 -22.18
N GLN A 598 -19.89 30.09 -21.70
CA GLN A 598 -19.12 31.23 -21.18
C GLN A 598 -19.15 31.24 -19.64
N ARG A 599 -18.00 31.41 -18.98
CA ARG A 599 -17.93 31.45 -17.50
C ARG A 599 -18.70 32.64 -16.93
N ALA A 600 -18.65 33.77 -17.62
CA ALA A 600 -19.38 34.98 -17.25
C ALA A 600 -20.85 35.02 -17.75
N LYS A 601 -21.44 33.91 -18.23
CA LYS A 601 -22.83 33.88 -18.73
C LYS A 601 -23.79 34.31 -17.62
N LYS A 602 -24.69 35.23 -17.98
CA LYS A 602 -25.69 35.81 -17.10
C LYS A 602 -27.01 35.04 -17.21
N TRP A 603 -27.48 34.52 -16.09
CA TRP A 603 -28.81 33.96 -15.91
C TRP A 603 -29.73 35.01 -15.25
N GLN A 604 -31.02 34.95 -15.52
CA GLN A 604 -32.01 35.91 -15.00
C GLN A 604 -33.11 35.19 -14.23
N SER A 605 -33.38 35.58 -13.00
CA SER A 605 -34.48 35.03 -12.23
C SER A 605 -35.84 35.44 -12.82
N PHE A 606 -36.89 34.68 -12.50
CA PHE A 606 -38.23 35.02 -12.92
C PHE A 606 -39.25 34.62 -11.86
N GLU A 607 -39.79 35.62 -11.16
CA GLU A 607 -40.80 35.45 -10.09
C GLU A 607 -42.11 34.84 -10.58
N GLY A 608 -42.50 35.12 -11.82
CA GLY A 608 -43.68 34.51 -12.45
C GLY A 608 -43.41 33.13 -13.06
N GLY A 609 -42.21 32.57 -12.83
CA GLY A 609 -41.79 31.29 -13.36
C GLY A 609 -42.35 30.12 -12.57
N THR A 610 -42.17 28.94 -13.14
CA THR A 610 -42.40 27.66 -12.48
C THR A 610 -41.06 26.94 -12.40
N TYR A 611 -40.88 26.17 -11.33
CA TYR A 611 -39.66 25.38 -11.13
C TYR A 611 -40.00 23.93 -10.79
N HIS A 612 -39.05 23.04 -11.05
CA HIS A 612 -39.16 21.62 -10.72
C HIS A 612 -37.79 21.07 -10.30
N TYR A 613 -37.78 20.30 -9.22
CA TYR A 613 -36.61 19.57 -8.75
C TYR A 613 -36.77 18.07 -9.01
N ASN A 614 -35.69 17.46 -9.49
CA ASN A 614 -35.45 16.04 -9.32
C ASN A 614 -34.33 15.87 -8.28
N LEU A 615 -34.68 15.43 -7.07
CA LEU A 615 -33.72 15.22 -5.99
C LEU A 615 -33.25 13.77 -5.88
N ASP A 616 -33.92 12.83 -6.53
CA ASP A 616 -33.64 11.39 -6.35
C ASP A 616 -32.57 10.86 -7.33
N GLY A 617 -32.18 11.66 -8.33
CA GLY A 617 -31.14 11.30 -9.28
C GLY A 617 -29.69 11.47 -8.77
N GLU A 618 -28.75 10.95 -9.54
CA GLU A 618 -27.30 11.06 -9.29
C GLU A 618 -26.75 12.44 -9.69
N LEU A 619 -25.62 12.84 -9.10
CA LEU A 619 -24.89 14.03 -9.59
C LEU A 619 -24.39 13.78 -11.01
N LEU A 620 -24.26 14.84 -11.80
CA LEU A 620 -23.67 14.73 -13.13
C LEU A 620 -22.21 14.30 -12.99
N ASP A 621 -21.85 13.12 -13.49
CA ASP A 621 -20.45 12.71 -13.62
C ASP A 621 -19.80 13.49 -14.76
N VAL A 622 -18.85 14.35 -14.40
CA VAL A 622 -18.24 15.26 -15.36
C VAL A 622 -16.89 14.80 -15.90
N LEU A 623 -16.37 13.65 -15.45
CA LEU A 623 -15.02 13.19 -15.78
C LEU A 623 -14.76 13.07 -17.29
N ASP A 624 -15.77 12.68 -18.07
CA ASP A 624 -15.66 12.53 -19.52
C ASP A 624 -15.61 13.87 -20.27
N PHE A 625 -15.97 14.97 -19.61
CA PHE A 625 -15.99 16.31 -20.21
C PHE A 625 -14.77 17.16 -19.83
N ILE A 626 -13.97 16.74 -18.84
CA ILE A 626 -12.80 17.51 -18.39
C ILE A 626 -11.72 17.51 -19.48
N PRO A 627 -11.35 18.67 -20.05
CA PRO A 627 -10.36 18.78 -21.12
C PRO A 627 -9.01 18.17 -20.77
N LYS A 628 -8.26 17.78 -21.81
CA LYS A 628 -6.88 17.26 -21.70
C LYS A 628 -6.75 15.99 -20.84
N THR A 629 -7.83 15.25 -20.65
CA THR A 629 -7.82 13.98 -19.92
C THR A 629 -7.99 12.81 -20.88
N SER A 630 -7.43 11.65 -20.53
CA SER A 630 -7.57 10.43 -21.33
C SER A 630 -9.03 10.00 -21.49
N ARG A 631 -9.87 10.26 -20.48
CA ARG A 631 -11.31 9.96 -20.54
C ARG A 631 -12.02 10.84 -21.57
N ASN A 632 -11.73 12.13 -21.59
CA ASN A 632 -12.30 13.04 -22.59
C ASN A 632 -11.84 12.68 -24.01
N ASP A 633 -10.56 12.33 -24.21
CA ASP A 633 -10.09 11.89 -25.52
C ASP A 633 -10.82 10.62 -26.00
N GLN A 634 -11.03 9.65 -25.11
CA GLN A 634 -11.83 8.44 -25.41
C GLN A 634 -13.29 8.77 -25.70
N HIS A 635 -13.90 9.65 -24.90
CA HIS A 635 -15.27 10.11 -25.09
C HIS A 635 -15.41 10.80 -26.45
N LYS A 636 -14.52 11.73 -26.82
CA LYS A 636 -14.51 12.38 -28.14
C LYS A 636 -14.39 11.38 -29.29
N GLN A 637 -13.51 10.38 -29.18
CA GLN A 637 -13.36 9.34 -30.21
C GLN A 637 -14.63 8.50 -30.36
N HIS A 638 -15.26 8.13 -29.24
CA HIS A 638 -16.54 7.42 -29.26
C HIS A 638 -17.65 8.26 -29.90
N TYR A 639 -17.68 9.56 -29.60
CA TYR A 639 -18.63 10.51 -30.19
C TYR A 639 -18.42 10.72 -31.69
N GLN A 640 -17.17 10.80 -32.15
CA GLN A 640 -16.84 10.89 -33.58
C GLN A 640 -17.36 9.67 -34.36
N ALA A 641 -17.35 8.49 -33.75
CA ALA A 641 -17.91 7.28 -34.38
C ALA A 641 -19.43 7.34 -34.59
N LEU A 642 -20.14 8.25 -33.89
CA LEU A 642 -21.59 8.43 -33.94
C LEU A 642 -21.99 9.77 -34.60
N GLU A 643 -21.07 10.42 -35.32
CA GLU A 643 -21.28 11.76 -35.87
C GLU A 643 -22.44 11.83 -36.90
N SER A 644 -22.79 10.71 -37.55
CA SER A 644 -23.92 10.64 -38.48
C SER A 644 -25.32 10.62 -37.85
N LEU A 645 -25.41 10.45 -36.53
CA LEU A 645 -26.67 10.45 -35.76
C LEU A 645 -27.01 11.85 -35.25
N ASP A 646 -28.29 12.16 -35.05
CA ASP A 646 -28.70 13.36 -34.32
C ASP A 646 -28.46 13.23 -32.79
N ASN A 647 -28.62 14.32 -32.03
CA ASN A 647 -28.31 14.32 -30.59
C ASN A 647 -29.16 13.32 -29.78
N LEU A 648 -30.44 13.16 -30.14
CA LEU A 648 -31.36 12.23 -29.49
C LEU A 648 -31.00 10.77 -29.83
N GLU A 649 -30.70 10.50 -31.09
CA GLU A 649 -30.25 9.21 -31.59
C GLU A 649 -28.91 8.80 -30.93
N ARG A 650 -27.95 9.71 -30.79
CA ARG A 650 -26.67 9.46 -30.10
C ARG A 650 -26.87 9.08 -28.64
N TRP A 651 -27.74 9.80 -27.92
CA TRP A 651 -28.06 9.53 -26.53
C TRP A 651 -28.59 8.11 -26.33
N PHE A 652 -29.56 7.70 -27.16
CA PHE A 652 -30.11 6.36 -27.08
C PHE A 652 -29.14 5.29 -27.62
N ALA A 653 -28.33 5.59 -28.63
CA ALA A 653 -27.33 4.65 -29.15
C ALA A 653 -26.27 4.31 -28.09
N GLY A 654 -25.77 5.31 -27.36
CA GLY A 654 -24.84 5.11 -26.24
C GLY A 654 -25.45 4.23 -25.15
N ARG A 655 -26.72 4.48 -24.77
CA ARG A 655 -27.43 3.67 -23.77
C ARG A 655 -27.76 2.25 -24.27
N ILE A 656 -28.06 2.07 -25.56
CA ILE A 656 -28.30 0.75 -26.17
C ILE A 656 -27.04 -0.13 -26.11
N ALA A 657 -25.85 0.45 -26.34
CA ALA A 657 -24.59 -0.27 -26.26
C ALA A 657 -24.31 -0.82 -24.84
N THR A 658 -24.85 -0.18 -23.80
CA THR A 658 -24.73 -0.61 -22.40
C THR A 658 -25.79 -1.63 -21.94
N GLY A 659 -26.81 -1.93 -22.76
CA GLY A 659 -27.84 -2.94 -22.52
C GLY A 659 -29.30 -2.42 -22.60
N ASN A 660 -30.27 -3.33 -22.49
CA ASN A 660 -31.71 -3.02 -22.47
C ASN A 660 -32.29 -2.40 -23.77
N ARG A 661 -31.84 -2.92 -24.92
CA ARG A 661 -32.09 -2.38 -26.27
C ARG A 661 -33.56 -2.08 -26.58
N ASN A 662 -34.48 -3.02 -26.33
CA ASN A 662 -35.90 -2.83 -26.63
C ASN A 662 -36.51 -1.71 -25.78
N ASN A 663 -36.17 -1.61 -24.49
CA ASN A 663 -36.68 -0.53 -23.64
C ASN A 663 -36.12 0.83 -24.04
N GLN A 664 -34.83 0.91 -24.41
CA GLN A 664 -34.25 2.17 -24.90
C GLN A 664 -34.87 2.60 -26.24
N MET A 665 -35.13 1.66 -27.14
CA MET A 665 -35.80 1.93 -28.40
C MET A 665 -37.28 2.34 -28.20
N ILE A 666 -37.98 1.76 -27.23
CA ILE A 666 -39.32 2.22 -26.82
C ILE A 666 -39.25 3.65 -26.28
N LYS A 667 -38.32 3.94 -25.38
CA LYS A 667 -38.14 5.30 -24.83
C LYS A 667 -37.84 6.33 -25.92
N TYR A 668 -36.97 5.99 -26.87
CA TYR A 668 -36.71 6.82 -28.05
C TYR A 668 -37.99 7.10 -28.84
N ALA A 669 -38.75 6.05 -29.17
CA ALA A 669 -40.00 6.19 -29.91
C ALA A 669 -41.02 7.06 -29.16
N LEU A 670 -41.16 6.88 -27.84
CA LEU A 670 -42.05 7.67 -27.00
C LEU A 670 -41.62 9.13 -26.88
N CYS A 671 -40.32 9.43 -26.90
CA CYS A 671 -39.82 10.81 -26.94
C CYS A 671 -40.23 11.52 -28.24
N LEU A 672 -40.21 10.83 -29.38
CA LEU A 672 -40.68 11.39 -30.66
C LEU A 672 -42.18 11.68 -30.63
N VAL A 673 -42.98 10.81 -29.99
CA VAL A 673 -44.41 11.06 -29.77
C VAL A 673 -44.63 12.32 -28.93
N ASP A 674 -43.90 12.47 -27.82
CA ASP A 674 -44.01 13.62 -26.93
C ASP A 674 -43.50 14.92 -27.56
N ALA A 675 -42.65 14.82 -28.58
CA ALA A 675 -42.22 15.93 -29.42
C ALA A 675 -43.27 16.32 -30.49
N GLY A 676 -44.44 15.68 -30.51
CA GLY A 676 -45.56 16.03 -31.38
C GLY A 676 -45.50 15.46 -32.80
N TRP A 677 -44.66 14.45 -33.04
CA TRP A 677 -44.58 13.78 -34.34
C TRP A 677 -45.85 12.95 -34.58
N ASP A 678 -46.21 12.68 -35.83
CA ASP A 678 -47.28 11.74 -36.16
C ASP A 678 -46.79 10.28 -36.18
N LEU A 679 -47.72 9.34 -36.04
CA LEU A 679 -47.41 7.91 -35.93
C LEU A 679 -46.59 7.37 -37.11
N ALA A 680 -46.81 7.87 -38.33
CA ALA A 680 -46.10 7.39 -39.51
C ALA A 680 -44.64 7.87 -39.50
N SER A 681 -44.42 9.16 -39.17
CA SER A 681 -43.07 9.71 -39.03
C SER A 681 -42.29 9.10 -37.86
N VAL A 682 -42.95 8.82 -36.72
CA VAL A 682 -42.31 8.09 -35.61
C VAL A 682 -41.86 6.70 -36.07
N LYS A 683 -42.71 5.96 -36.78
CA LYS A 683 -42.38 4.63 -37.30
C LYS A 683 -41.16 4.68 -38.21
N GLU A 684 -41.17 5.59 -39.19
CA GLU A 684 -40.06 5.76 -40.14
C GLU A 684 -38.75 6.08 -39.43
N ARG A 685 -38.78 7.01 -38.47
CA ARG A 685 -37.58 7.43 -37.71
C ARG A 685 -37.03 6.33 -36.82
N VAL A 686 -37.88 5.53 -36.17
CA VAL A 686 -37.47 4.37 -35.35
C VAL A 686 -36.77 3.30 -36.21
N HIS A 687 -37.33 2.99 -37.38
CA HIS A 687 -36.73 2.03 -38.31
C HIS A 687 -35.41 2.55 -38.91
N ALA A 688 -35.34 3.84 -39.24
CA ALA A 688 -34.12 4.48 -39.72
C ALA A 688 -33.01 4.46 -38.66
N PHE A 689 -33.30 4.86 -37.43
CA PHE A 689 -32.36 4.83 -36.32
C PHE A 689 -31.87 3.40 -36.03
N ASN A 690 -32.77 2.42 -36.03
CA ASN A 690 -32.42 1.02 -35.80
C ASN A 690 -31.40 0.48 -36.83
N LYS A 691 -31.49 0.89 -38.11
CA LYS A 691 -30.54 0.50 -39.16
C LYS A 691 -29.13 1.06 -38.96
N MET A 692 -29.00 2.11 -38.16
CA MET A 692 -27.72 2.76 -37.84
C MET A 692 -27.04 2.16 -36.61
N LEU A 693 -27.71 1.27 -35.88
CA LEU A 693 -27.14 0.57 -34.72
C LEU A 693 -26.24 -0.58 -35.16
N LYS A 694 -25.18 -0.84 -34.39
CA LYS A 694 -24.22 -1.94 -34.63
C LYS A 694 -24.91 -3.32 -34.68
N ASP A 695 -25.88 -3.53 -33.79
CA ASP A 695 -26.72 -4.72 -33.73
C ASP A 695 -28.20 -4.28 -33.79
N PRO A 696 -28.85 -4.31 -34.98
CA PRO A 696 -30.24 -3.86 -35.14
C PRO A 696 -31.28 -4.86 -34.58
N ILE A 697 -32.45 -4.35 -34.17
CA ILE A 697 -33.66 -5.14 -33.89
C ILE A 697 -34.30 -5.58 -35.19
N SER A 698 -34.85 -6.79 -35.24
CA SER A 698 -35.60 -7.24 -36.42
C SER A 698 -36.82 -6.35 -36.65
N GLU A 699 -37.11 -5.98 -37.90
CA GLU A 699 -38.22 -5.06 -38.20
C GLU A 699 -39.57 -5.60 -37.68
N ASN A 700 -39.77 -6.92 -37.73
CA ASN A 700 -40.96 -7.59 -37.16
C ASN A 700 -41.09 -7.41 -35.64
N GLU A 701 -39.97 -7.47 -34.91
CA GLU A 701 -39.96 -7.28 -33.46
C GLU A 701 -40.24 -5.82 -33.09
N ILE A 702 -39.70 -4.84 -33.83
CA ILE A 702 -40.03 -3.41 -33.66
C ILE A 702 -41.52 -3.19 -33.85
N ASP A 703 -42.09 -3.70 -34.93
CA ASP A 703 -43.49 -3.48 -35.27
C ASP A 703 -44.46 -4.17 -34.27
N SER A 704 -44.12 -5.38 -33.81
CA SER A 704 -44.97 -6.16 -32.90
C SER A 704 -44.87 -5.76 -31.43
N THR A 705 -43.79 -5.09 -31.01
CA THR A 705 -43.56 -4.70 -29.61
C THR A 705 -43.54 -3.19 -29.41
N ILE A 706 -42.61 -2.49 -30.07
CA ILE A 706 -42.34 -1.07 -29.89
C ILE A 706 -43.48 -0.23 -30.47
N MET A 707 -43.80 -0.45 -31.74
CA MET A 707 -44.85 0.32 -32.42
C MET A 707 -46.25 0.03 -31.86
N ARG A 708 -46.47 -1.15 -31.27
CA ARG A 708 -47.71 -1.46 -30.54
C ARG A 708 -47.88 -0.56 -29.31
N THR A 709 -46.80 -0.33 -28.57
CA THR A 709 -46.80 0.56 -27.39
C THR A 709 -46.99 2.01 -27.80
N VAL A 710 -46.32 2.44 -28.87
CA VAL A 710 -46.49 3.79 -29.46
C VAL A 710 -47.95 4.02 -29.89
N ALA A 711 -48.55 3.06 -30.62
CA ALA A 711 -49.94 3.17 -31.08
C ALA A 711 -50.94 3.26 -29.93
N GLN A 712 -50.71 2.53 -28.82
CA GLN A 712 -51.55 2.63 -27.62
C GLN A 712 -51.50 4.03 -26.98
N LYS A 713 -50.34 4.71 -27.01
CA LYS A 713 -50.21 6.07 -26.48
C LYS A 713 -51.01 7.09 -27.30
N TYR A 714 -51.01 6.99 -28.64
CA TYR A 714 -51.88 7.83 -29.49
C TYR A 714 -53.37 7.54 -29.27
N GLN A 715 -53.75 6.29 -29.01
CA GLN A 715 -55.15 5.93 -28.69
C GLN A 715 -55.62 6.43 -27.31
N GLN A 716 -54.70 6.68 -26.38
CA GLN A 716 -55.00 7.23 -25.06
C GLN A 716 -55.00 8.77 -25.04
N ALA A 717 -54.35 9.41 -26.02
CA ALA A 717 -54.26 10.86 -26.17
C ALA A 717 -55.33 11.47 -27.11
N ALA A 718 -56.00 10.62 -27.90
CA ALA A 718 -57.19 10.94 -28.70
C ALA A 718 -58.47 10.76 -27.88
#